data_AF-A0A1I4G1H5-F1
#
_entry.id   AF-A0A1I4G1H5-F1
#
_cell.length_a   1.000
_cell.length_b   1.000
_cell.length_c   1.000
_cell.angle_alpha   90.00
_cell.angle_beta   90.00
_cell.angle_gamma   90.00
#
_symmetry.space_group_name_H-M   'P 1'
#
loop_
_entity.id
_entity.type
_entity.pdbx_description
1 polymer ?
#
loop_
_entity_poly.entity_id
_entity_poly.type
_entity_poly.pdbx_seq_one_letter_code
_entity_poly.pdbx_strand_id
1 'polypeptide(L)'
;MAIALDNISGSEKLKLVRELGKIRKFLPTANGAGKLTLVKNIREIRAKLSIFSKPDAAMVNIDIADVDATYKSMIDYLENGIKQLPAALADSERVLAAKIGRFFYNMSSNKDEILGNENYKKFQSMVGGRYDSGYGQKKVFDHFKSLGDVFEYDAEKVKIITQEISNISSTTPSDPPEIAEKKRQTQEVYNDLRDKLSSLYERRFEAKFSNDPFAVDKIKKTYDSLFVAFDEIRTELKKLDRIKYEKKQERIEELKKQIAPVGNEFISTLLDVSKVTQEQAESWAGAQKITKSALTRLKKLGYAEVDIRRDMAEFYRITGGKLRQIIIDNNGSRRANTNGIGSVEDTVIYPDSRFNKTVLWHEMAHHLEADPIAKDASNGFLVKRRKDSKVYSLRSLTGNRGYRSNEVAYADDFINPYIGKVYRDETTEVWSMGVQYLSNPQDAALMLAKDPEMAALMAGYLQADLTPAMKALQSIQDHAKDKVEAQRDNEQKQYEDAIAKLARGVKFVNDGWFDALNDEDRAIVTRHSVPAKSNAEFIGSWNGYRVFYGKFKSRKSKRISKGYQVVYSPESSGIHHINSGAFHEEIDAVKAALMVTSEVFGHDVYRASYRLFAHYAHKEEMIRNADIVLAHKETKDSQ
;
A
#
# COMPACT_ATOMS: atom_id res chain seq x y z
N MET A 1 38.04 -30.71 21.35
CA MET A 1 38.53 -29.68 20.41
C MET A 1 39.00 -28.49 21.24
N ALA A 2 40.28 -28.47 21.61
CA ALA A 2 40.91 -27.43 22.44
C ALA A 2 41.93 -26.69 21.57
N ILE A 3 41.45 -25.94 20.57
CA ILE A 3 42.27 -25.02 19.77
C ILE A 3 41.35 -23.87 19.34
N ALA A 4 41.33 -22.76 20.09
CA ALA A 4 40.75 -21.50 19.63
C ALA A 4 41.20 -20.27 20.46
N LEU A 5 42.37 -20.32 21.11
CA LEU A 5 42.94 -19.15 21.80
C LEU A 5 44.02 -18.42 20.97
N ASP A 6 44.51 -19.03 19.89
CA ASP A 6 45.70 -18.55 19.14
C ASP A 6 45.41 -17.64 17.93
N ASN A 7 44.14 -17.42 17.54
CA ASN A 7 43.85 -16.71 16.28
C ASN A 7 43.85 -15.18 16.37
N ILE A 8 43.99 -14.61 17.56
CA ILE A 8 44.21 -13.15 17.72
C ILE A 8 45.44 -12.97 18.58
N SER A 9 46.48 -12.39 17.98
CA SER A 9 47.74 -12.15 18.66
C SER A 9 47.53 -11.27 19.90
N GLY A 10 48.35 -11.46 20.94
CA GLY A 10 48.29 -10.64 22.15
C GLY A 10 48.39 -9.13 21.86
N SER A 11 49.12 -8.75 20.80
CA SER A 11 49.24 -7.37 20.34
C SER A 11 47.94 -6.84 19.72
N GLU A 12 47.18 -7.66 19.00
CA GLU A 12 45.89 -7.27 18.42
C GLU A 12 44.79 -7.14 19.48
N LYS A 13 44.76 -8.01 20.49
CA LYS A 13 43.90 -7.84 21.68
C LYS A 13 44.19 -6.53 22.39
N LEU A 14 45.47 -6.20 22.60
CA LEU A 14 45.89 -4.94 23.21
C LEU A 14 45.46 -3.73 22.37
N LYS A 15 45.52 -3.83 21.03
CA LYS A 15 45.07 -2.79 20.10
C LYS A 15 43.57 -2.53 20.23
N LEU A 16 42.75 -3.59 20.25
CA LEU A 16 41.30 -3.51 20.42
C LEU A 16 40.90 -2.93 21.79
N VAL A 17 41.57 -3.34 22.87
CA VAL A 17 41.34 -2.77 24.22
C VAL A 17 41.72 -1.28 24.26
N ARG A 18 42.83 -0.89 23.63
CA ARG A 18 43.21 0.54 23.50
C ARG A 18 42.19 1.32 22.69
N GLU A 19 41.64 0.75 21.63
CA GLU A 19 40.55 1.39 20.88
C GLU A 19 39.28 1.53 21.72
N LEU A 20 38.87 0.53 22.51
CA LEU A 20 37.77 0.70 23.46
C LEU A 20 38.05 1.82 24.48
N GLY A 21 39.30 1.94 24.96
CA GLY A 21 39.72 3.02 25.82
C GLY A 21 39.58 4.40 25.16
N LYS A 22 39.99 4.52 23.89
CA LYS A 22 39.78 5.74 23.09
C LYS A 22 38.30 6.03 22.92
N ILE A 23 37.51 5.03 22.51
CA ILE A 23 36.07 5.21 22.32
C ILE A 23 35.40 5.64 23.62
N ARG A 24 35.69 5.00 24.75
CA ARG A 24 35.17 5.38 26.07
C ARG A 24 35.50 6.83 26.44
N LYS A 25 36.70 7.31 26.07
CA LYS A 25 37.12 8.70 26.29
C LYS A 25 36.37 9.69 25.41
N PHE A 26 36.05 9.33 24.17
CA PHE A 26 35.37 10.19 23.21
C PHE A 26 33.84 10.07 23.23
N LEU A 27 33.29 8.98 23.77
CA LEU A 27 31.84 8.74 23.82
C LEU A 27 31.05 9.86 24.51
N PRO A 28 31.51 10.45 25.64
CA PRO A 28 30.80 11.55 26.29
C PRO A 28 30.75 12.84 25.46
N THR A 29 31.74 13.06 24.58
CA THR A 29 31.88 14.30 23.81
C THR A 29 31.49 14.16 22.33
N ALA A 30 31.21 12.93 21.87
CA ALA A 30 30.73 12.69 20.52
C ALA A 30 29.27 13.14 20.37
N ASN A 31 28.94 13.74 19.22
CA ASN A 31 27.57 14.09 18.83
C ASN A 31 26.88 12.92 18.11
N GLY A 32 25.56 12.98 17.94
CA GLY A 32 24.67 11.90 17.46
C GLY A 32 25.30 10.82 16.54
N ALA A 33 25.69 11.20 15.32
CA ALA A 33 26.31 10.26 14.36
C ALA A 33 27.65 9.67 14.85
N GLY A 34 28.45 10.47 15.55
CA GLY A 34 29.69 10.05 16.21
C GLY A 34 29.43 9.05 17.34
N LYS A 35 28.41 9.27 18.19
CA LYS A 35 28.02 8.34 19.26
C LYS A 35 27.58 6.99 18.69
N LEU A 36 26.77 6.96 17.65
CA LEU A 36 26.34 5.73 16.99
C LEU A 36 27.50 4.98 16.33
N THR A 37 28.38 5.70 15.63
CA THR A 37 29.62 5.12 15.09
C THR A 37 30.48 4.53 16.19
N LEU A 38 30.60 5.21 17.32
CA LEU A 38 31.34 4.72 18.49
C LEU A 38 30.65 3.53 19.17
N VAL A 39 29.32 3.50 19.26
CA VAL A 39 28.54 2.36 19.78
C VAL A 39 28.68 1.16 18.84
N LYS A 40 28.62 1.37 17.52
CA LYS A 40 28.89 0.35 16.50
C LYS A 40 30.31 -0.18 16.64
N ASN A 41 31.32 0.69 16.74
CA ASN A 41 32.71 0.30 16.95
C ASN A 41 32.89 -0.45 18.29
N ILE A 42 32.19 -0.06 19.36
CA ILE A 42 32.16 -0.82 20.61
C ILE A 42 31.56 -2.21 20.38
N ARG A 43 30.47 -2.34 19.63
CA ARG A 43 29.85 -3.64 19.31
C ARG A 43 30.80 -4.51 18.49
N GLU A 44 31.45 -3.96 17.47
CA GLU A 44 32.42 -4.66 16.62
C GLU A 44 33.68 -5.07 17.38
N ILE A 45 34.23 -4.17 18.20
CA ILE A 45 35.38 -4.48 19.05
C ILE A 45 34.98 -5.49 20.12
N ARG A 46 33.80 -5.36 20.74
CA ARG A 46 33.28 -6.38 21.66
C ARG A 46 33.11 -7.71 20.95
N ALA A 47 32.61 -7.76 19.72
CA ALA A 47 32.51 -9.00 18.96
C ALA A 47 33.89 -9.63 18.70
N LYS A 48 34.88 -8.83 18.27
CA LYS A 48 36.27 -9.28 18.07
C LYS A 48 36.96 -9.71 19.37
N LEU A 49 36.72 -9.01 20.48
CA LEU A 49 37.26 -9.37 21.80
C LEU A 49 36.51 -10.53 22.45
N SER A 50 35.24 -10.72 22.11
CA SER A 50 34.40 -11.85 22.54
C SER A 50 34.60 -13.08 21.69
N ILE A 51 35.70 -13.19 20.92
CA ILE A 51 36.23 -14.47 20.41
C ILE A 51 36.83 -15.27 21.58
N PHE A 52 36.07 -15.41 22.66
CA PHE A 52 35.87 -16.72 23.26
C PHE A 52 34.85 -17.40 22.35
N SER A 53 35.08 -18.64 21.96
CA SER A 53 34.13 -19.46 21.22
C SER A 53 32.76 -19.48 21.92
N LYS A 54 31.92 -18.46 21.72
CA LYS A 54 30.49 -18.68 21.63
C LYS A 54 30.38 -19.67 20.48
N PRO A 55 29.91 -20.90 20.71
CA PRO A 55 29.61 -21.80 19.59
C PRO A 55 28.81 -20.97 18.59
N ASP A 56 29.21 -21.01 17.30
CA ASP A 56 28.53 -20.28 16.23
C ASP A 56 27.05 -20.27 16.53
N ALA A 57 26.48 -19.07 16.67
CA ALA A 57 25.12 -18.93 17.17
C ALA A 57 24.26 -19.89 16.39
N ALA A 58 23.69 -20.90 17.10
CA ALA A 58 23.17 -22.08 16.43
C ALA A 58 22.24 -21.62 15.32
N MET A 59 22.60 -21.92 14.08
CA MET A 59 21.86 -21.43 12.93
C MET A 59 20.62 -22.31 12.75
N VAL A 60 19.53 -21.68 12.34
CA VAL A 60 18.38 -22.42 11.84
C VAL A 60 18.65 -22.68 10.35
N ASN A 61 19.09 -23.90 10.04
CA ASN A 61 19.32 -24.34 8.69
C ASN A 61 18.05 -25.01 8.17
N ILE A 62 17.56 -24.54 7.03
CA ILE A 62 16.38 -25.09 6.38
C ILE A 62 16.84 -25.75 5.09
N ASP A 63 16.65 -27.06 5.00
CA ASP A 63 16.81 -27.82 3.77
C ASP A 63 15.43 -28.30 3.32
N ILE A 64 14.96 -27.77 2.18
CA ILE A 64 13.62 -28.08 1.69
C ILE A 64 13.50 -29.57 1.31
N ALA A 65 14.62 -30.22 0.96
CA ALA A 65 14.66 -31.62 0.57
C ALA A 65 14.82 -32.59 1.75
N ASP A 66 15.25 -32.11 2.92
CA ASP A 66 15.49 -32.94 4.11
C ASP A 66 14.66 -32.46 5.31
N VAL A 67 13.49 -33.10 5.46
CA VAL A 67 12.53 -32.85 6.54
C VAL A 67 13.17 -33.10 7.91
N ASP A 68 13.92 -34.19 8.05
CA ASP A 68 14.47 -34.59 9.34
C ASP A 68 15.57 -33.63 9.79
N ALA A 69 16.51 -33.31 8.89
CA ALA A 69 17.58 -32.36 9.16
C ALA A 69 17.04 -30.97 9.51
N THR A 70 15.99 -30.52 8.81
CA THR A 70 15.34 -29.24 9.06
C THR A 70 14.71 -29.17 10.46
N TYR A 71 13.88 -30.16 10.85
CA TYR A 71 13.29 -30.17 12.19
C TYR A 71 14.33 -30.37 13.29
N LYS A 72 15.36 -31.19 13.05
CA LYS A 72 16.49 -31.35 13.97
C LYS A 72 17.24 -30.04 14.19
N SER A 73 17.53 -29.28 13.13
CA SER A 73 18.18 -27.97 13.24
C SER A 73 17.32 -26.98 14.04
N MET A 74 16.00 -26.95 13.82
CA MET A 74 15.09 -26.11 14.60
C MET A 74 15.03 -26.53 16.08
N ILE A 75 15.03 -27.82 16.38
CA ILE A 75 15.09 -28.31 17.77
C ILE A 75 16.39 -27.87 18.44
N ASP A 76 17.55 -28.10 17.82
CA ASP A 76 18.86 -27.71 18.35
C ASP A 76 18.91 -26.20 18.61
N TYR A 77 18.33 -25.40 17.70
CA TYR A 77 18.20 -23.97 17.89
C TYR A 77 17.34 -23.61 19.10
N LEU A 78 16.16 -24.21 19.23
CA LEU A 78 15.25 -23.95 20.36
C LEU A 78 15.82 -24.41 21.70
N GLU A 79 16.61 -25.48 21.74
CA GLU A 79 17.24 -25.99 22.96
C GLU A 79 18.47 -25.17 23.38
N ASN A 80 19.29 -24.76 22.41
CA ASN A 80 20.63 -24.23 22.66
C ASN A 80 20.85 -22.82 22.08
N GLY A 81 20.45 -22.60 20.83
CA GLY A 81 20.67 -21.33 20.12
C GLY A 81 19.89 -20.16 20.71
N ILE A 82 18.62 -20.37 21.07
CA ILE A 82 17.73 -19.31 21.54
C ILE A 82 18.21 -18.65 22.83
N LYS A 83 18.95 -19.39 23.67
CA LYS A 83 19.55 -18.89 24.91
C LYS A 83 20.64 -17.84 24.66
N GLN A 84 21.13 -17.73 23.43
CA GLN A 84 22.11 -16.72 23.03
C GLN A 84 21.47 -15.37 22.67
N LEU A 85 20.15 -15.33 22.47
CA LEU A 85 19.42 -14.09 22.22
C LEU A 85 19.19 -13.30 23.52
N PRO A 86 18.99 -11.97 23.43
CA PRO A 86 18.44 -11.21 24.55
C PRO A 86 17.16 -11.87 25.06
N ALA A 87 17.05 -12.04 26.38
CA ALA A 87 15.90 -12.71 26.99
C ALA A 87 14.55 -12.08 26.61
N ALA A 88 14.54 -10.78 26.27
CA ALA A 88 13.37 -10.07 25.78
C ALA A 88 12.84 -10.61 24.44
N LEU A 89 13.70 -11.17 23.59
CA LEU A 89 13.34 -11.63 22.24
C LEU A 89 13.03 -13.13 22.16
N ALA A 90 13.39 -13.90 23.18
CA ALA A 90 13.37 -15.36 23.13
C ALA A 90 11.97 -15.91 22.80
N ASP A 91 10.91 -15.38 23.39
CA ASP A 91 9.58 -15.92 23.14
C ASP A 91 9.05 -15.57 21.74
N SER A 92 9.21 -14.33 21.29
CA SER A 92 8.87 -13.92 19.91
C SER A 92 9.66 -14.73 18.88
N GLU A 93 10.92 -15.06 19.18
CA GLU A 93 11.75 -15.92 18.34
C GLU A 93 11.19 -17.37 18.28
N ARG A 94 10.67 -17.91 19.39
CA ARG A 94 9.97 -19.23 19.36
C ARG A 94 8.73 -19.19 18.48
N VAL A 95 7.96 -18.11 18.56
CA VAL A 95 6.78 -17.91 17.69
C VAL A 95 7.20 -17.86 16.22
N LEU A 96 8.30 -17.18 15.91
CA LEU A 96 8.85 -17.13 14.55
C LEU A 96 9.34 -18.52 14.09
N ALA A 97 10.04 -19.27 14.94
CA ALA A 97 10.43 -20.65 14.65
C ALA A 97 9.20 -21.54 14.37
N ALA A 98 8.14 -21.43 15.18
CA ALA A 98 6.87 -22.13 14.97
C ALA A 98 6.25 -21.80 13.61
N LYS A 99 6.28 -20.51 13.22
CA LYS A 99 5.80 -20.02 11.93
C LYS A 99 6.59 -20.63 10.78
N ILE A 100 7.92 -20.67 10.89
CA ILE A 100 8.82 -21.32 9.93
C ILE A 100 8.50 -22.81 9.78
N GLY A 101 8.39 -23.53 10.90
CA GLY A 101 8.04 -24.95 10.88
C GLY A 101 6.68 -25.24 10.22
N ARG A 102 5.72 -24.31 10.33
CA ARG A 102 4.42 -24.39 9.64
C ARG A 102 4.55 -24.11 8.13
N PHE A 103 5.36 -23.13 7.72
CA PHE A 103 5.62 -22.90 6.30
C PHE A 103 6.27 -24.11 5.66
N PHE A 104 7.30 -24.65 6.31
CA PHE A 104 7.97 -25.84 5.83
C PHE A 104 7.00 -27.03 5.67
N TYR A 105 6.14 -27.27 6.67
CA TYR A 105 5.08 -28.28 6.58
C TYR A 105 4.13 -28.05 5.39
N ASN A 106 3.72 -26.80 5.13
CA ASN A 106 2.83 -26.47 4.04
C ASN A 106 3.48 -26.58 2.66
N MET A 107 4.79 -26.32 2.57
CA MET A 107 5.56 -26.38 1.32
C MET A 107 5.92 -27.82 0.91
N SER A 108 6.00 -28.74 1.87
CA SER A 108 6.32 -30.15 1.60
C SER A 108 5.20 -30.89 0.87
N SER A 109 5.57 -31.69 -0.13
CA SER A 109 4.67 -32.59 -0.84
C SER A 109 4.32 -33.85 -0.05
N ASN A 110 5.12 -34.23 0.95
CA ASN A 110 4.94 -35.46 1.73
C ASN A 110 4.51 -35.16 3.17
N LYS A 111 3.24 -34.74 3.34
CA LYS A 111 2.70 -34.36 4.66
C LYS A 111 2.63 -35.54 5.63
N ASP A 112 2.34 -36.73 5.13
CA ASP A 112 2.22 -37.94 5.95
C ASP A 112 3.57 -38.34 6.56
N GLU A 113 4.66 -38.19 5.80
CA GLU A 113 6.02 -38.38 6.30
C GLU A 113 6.35 -37.39 7.43
N ILE A 114 5.96 -36.11 7.30
CA ILE A 114 6.19 -35.12 8.36
C ILE A 114 5.39 -35.45 9.62
N LEU A 115 4.13 -35.86 9.48
CA LEU A 115 3.30 -36.24 10.63
C LEU A 115 3.85 -37.47 11.35
N GLY A 116 4.50 -38.38 10.61
CA GLY A 116 5.21 -39.54 11.16
C GLY A 116 6.57 -39.21 11.80
N ASN A 117 7.18 -38.08 11.45
CA ASN A 117 8.53 -37.72 11.88
C ASN A 117 8.59 -37.35 13.38
N GLU A 118 9.49 -38.00 14.12
CA GLU A 118 9.65 -37.78 15.57
C GLU A 118 10.24 -36.40 15.91
N ASN A 119 11.14 -35.87 15.08
CA ASN A 119 11.66 -34.52 15.23
C ASN A 119 10.56 -33.47 15.02
N TYR A 120 9.63 -33.66 14.08
CA TYR A 120 8.46 -32.79 13.93
C TYR A 120 7.60 -32.78 15.20
N LYS A 121 7.26 -33.95 15.75
CA LYS A 121 6.46 -34.05 16.98
C LYS A 121 7.16 -33.38 18.17
N LYS A 122 8.46 -33.63 18.35
CA LYS A 122 9.26 -32.98 19.38
C LYS A 122 9.26 -31.46 19.18
N PHE A 123 9.52 -30.98 17.96
CA PHE A 123 9.46 -29.56 17.62
C PHE A 123 8.11 -28.94 17.98
N GLN A 124 6.99 -29.59 17.59
CA GLN A 124 5.63 -29.12 17.94
C GLN A 124 5.41 -29.02 19.44
N SER A 125 5.91 -29.99 20.23
CA SER A 125 5.81 -29.91 21.69
C SER A 125 6.59 -28.75 22.30
N MET A 126 7.67 -28.31 21.65
CA MET A 126 8.49 -27.18 22.10
C MET A 126 7.85 -25.83 21.77
N VAL A 127 7.13 -25.73 20.65
CA VAL A 127 6.52 -24.47 20.19
C VAL A 127 5.02 -24.35 20.51
N GLY A 128 4.35 -25.42 20.92
CA GLY A 128 2.90 -25.48 21.16
C GLY A 128 2.41 -24.82 22.46
N GLY A 129 3.30 -24.23 23.25
CA GLY A 129 2.93 -23.52 24.49
C GLY A 129 2.10 -22.25 24.22
N ARG A 130 1.15 -21.94 25.11
CA ARG A 130 0.47 -20.63 25.07
C ARG A 130 1.48 -19.53 25.40
N TYR A 131 1.67 -18.61 24.46
CA TYR A 131 2.44 -17.40 24.67
C TYR A 131 1.64 -16.41 25.53
N ASP A 132 2.16 -16.02 26.69
CA ASP A 132 1.60 -14.91 27.49
C ASP A 132 2.02 -13.58 26.86
N SER A 133 1.19 -13.10 25.94
CA SER A 133 1.53 -11.99 25.05
C SER A 133 1.78 -10.67 25.77
N GLY A 134 1.09 -10.37 26.87
CA GLY A 134 1.08 -9.03 27.46
C GLY A 134 2.39 -8.60 28.14
N TYR A 135 3.08 -9.51 28.83
CA TYR A 135 4.32 -9.19 29.55
C TYR A 135 5.57 -9.29 28.66
N GLY A 136 5.58 -10.22 27.70
CA GLY A 136 6.64 -10.36 26.70
C GLY A 136 6.77 -9.12 25.81
N GLN A 137 5.64 -8.63 25.29
CA GLN A 137 5.56 -7.45 24.42
C GLN A 137 6.27 -6.20 24.98
N LYS A 138 6.04 -5.89 26.27
CA LYS A 138 6.66 -4.72 26.92
C LYS A 138 8.19 -4.83 26.97
N LYS A 139 8.72 -6.03 27.18
CA LYS A 139 10.17 -6.26 27.23
C LYS A 139 10.80 -6.13 25.85
N VAL A 140 10.12 -6.63 24.81
CA VAL A 140 10.56 -6.47 23.41
C VAL A 140 10.63 -4.98 23.05
N PHE A 141 9.59 -4.22 23.38
CA PHE A 141 9.59 -2.76 23.20
C PHE A 141 10.76 -2.08 23.94
N ASP A 142 10.93 -2.36 25.24
CA ASP A 142 12.02 -1.77 26.03
C ASP A 142 13.40 -2.10 25.47
N HIS A 143 13.57 -3.34 25.01
CA HIS A 143 14.80 -3.78 24.38
C HIS A 143 15.12 -2.90 23.17
N PHE A 144 14.22 -2.77 22.21
CA PHE A 144 14.49 -1.95 21.02
C PHE A 144 14.55 -0.46 21.32
N LYS A 145 13.67 0.09 22.16
CA LYS A 145 13.76 1.49 22.60
C LYS A 145 15.15 1.80 23.16
N SER A 146 15.68 0.93 24.04
CA SER A 146 17.02 1.12 24.62
C SER A 146 18.16 1.06 23.61
N LEU A 147 17.98 0.37 22.47
CA LEU A 147 18.96 0.31 21.40
C LEU A 147 18.94 1.55 20.50
N GLY A 148 17.77 2.21 20.36
CA GLY A 148 17.59 3.38 19.51
C GLY A 148 17.65 4.73 20.23
N ASP A 149 17.74 4.75 21.56
CA ASP A 149 17.92 5.97 22.37
C ASP A 149 19.37 6.48 22.31
N VAL A 150 19.79 6.86 21.10
CA VAL A 150 21.18 7.20 20.77
C VAL A 150 21.32 8.47 19.94
N PHE A 151 20.20 9.14 19.63
CA PHE A 151 20.16 10.33 18.79
C PHE A 151 20.05 11.60 19.62
N GLU A 152 21.13 12.38 19.63
CA GLU A 152 21.11 13.75 20.16
C GLU A 152 20.70 14.72 19.06
N TYR A 153 19.65 15.49 19.31
CA TYR A 153 19.17 16.56 18.43
C TYR A 153 18.66 17.72 19.28
N ASP A 154 18.53 18.89 18.66
CA ASP A 154 17.92 20.06 19.30
C ASP A 154 16.40 19.88 19.39
N ALA A 155 15.96 19.07 20.36
CA ALA A 155 14.56 18.73 20.55
C ALA A 155 13.69 19.96 20.80
N GLU A 156 14.23 20.98 21.48
CA GLU A 156 13.49 22.20 21.78
C GLU A 156 13.24 23.02 20.51
N LYS A 157 14.27 23.20 19.66
CA LYS A 157 14.10 23.88 18.37
C LYS A 157 13.05 23.19 17.50
N VAL A 158 13.12 21.86 17.37
CA VAL A 158 12.15 21.12 16.55
C VAL A 158 10.75 21.20 17.17
N LYS A 159 10.62 21.13 18.50
CA LYS A 159 9.35 21.27 19.22
C LYS A 159 8.72 22.65 19.02
N ILE A 160 9.49 23.73 19.12
CA ILE A 160 9.02 25.11 18.88
C ILE A 160 8.45 25.25 17.47
N ILE A 161 9.22 24.85 16.45
CA ILE A 161 8.78 24.95 15.05
C ILE A 161 7.55 24.07 14.80
N THR A 162 7.52 22.88 15.40
CA THR A 162 6.41 21.95 15.26
C THR A 162 5.12 22.48 15.91
N GLN A 163 5.24 23.16 17.05
CA GLN A 163 4.13 23.84 17.70
C GLN A 163 3.63 25.02 16.85
N GLU A 164 4.54 25.79 16.24
CA GLU A 164 4.18 26.86 15.29
C GLU A 164 3.40 26.30 14.09
N ILE A 165 3.87 25.20 13.48
CA ILE A 165 3.16 24.50 12.40
C ILE A 165 1.76 24.06 12.87
N SER A 166 1.64 23.52 14.08
CA SER A 166 0.35 23.09 14.64
C SER A 166 -0.61 24.28 14.81
N ASN A 167 -0.13 25.39 15.37
CA ASN A 167 -0.91 26.60 15.59
C ASN A 167 -1.38 27.22 14.26
N ILE A 168 -0.51 27.30 13.26
CA ILE A 168 -0.88 27.77 11.93
C ILE A 168 -1.89 26.81 11.30
N SER A 169 -1.69 25.50 11.43
CA SER A 169 -2.59 24.50 10.85
C SER A 169 -4.00 24.58 11.43
N SER A 170 -4.15 24.81 12.73
CA SER A 170 -5.45 24.89 13.42
C SER A 170 -6.18 26.22 13.25
N THR A 171 -5.50 27.30 12.82
CA THR A 171 -6.10 28.63 12.68
C THR A 171 -6.64 28.87 11.27
N THR A 172 -7.78 29.56 11.18
CA THR A 172 -8.30 30.06 9.90
C THR A 172 -7.41 31.23 9.46
N PRO A 173 -6.76 31.17 8.29
CA PRO A 173 -5.90 32.27 7.85
C PRO A 173 -6.73 33.53 7.57
N SER A 174 -6.19 34.69 7.95
CA SER A 174 -6.75 35.99 7.58
C SER A 174 -6.26 36.41 6.20
N ASP A 175 -7.05 37.24 5.51
CA ASP A 175 -6.62 37.86 4.25
C ASP A 175 -5.49 38.87 4.56
N PRO A 176 -4.35 38.84 3.84
CA PRO A 176 -3.36 39.91 3.91
C PRO A 176 -4.00 41.27 3.61
N PRO A 177 -3.52 42.40 4.20
CA PRO A 177 -4.17 43.70 4.02
C PRO A 177 -4.42 44.09 2.56
N GLU A 178 -3.44 43.86 1.69
CA GLU A 178 -3.55 44.11 0.25
C GLU A 178 -4.62 43.25 -0.44
N ILE A 179 -4.75 41.99 -0.03
CA ILE A 179 -5.77 41.06 -0.57
C ILE A 179 -7.14 41.40 -0.01
N ALA A 180 -7.24 41.77 1.27
CA ALA A 180 -8.48 42.20 1.89
C ALA A 180 -9.06 43.43 1.17
N GLU A 181 -8.21 44.42 0.88
CA GLU A 181 -8.62 45.63 0.14
C GLU A 181 -9.01 45.30 -1.30
N LYS A 182 -8.20 44.51 -2.02
CA LYS A 182 -8.54 44.10 -3.38
C LYS A 182 -9.85 43.31 -3.43
N LYS A 183 -10.09 42.44 -2.45
CA LYS A 183 -11.33 41.65 -2.32
C LYS A 183 -12.52 42.55 -2.02
N ARG A 184 -12.38 43.59 -1.20
CA ARG A 184 -13.42 44.60 -0.95
C ARG A 184 -13.82 45.30 -2.24
N GLN A 185 -12.86 45.84 -2.99
CA GLN A 185 -13.09 46.50 -4.28
C GLN A 185 -13.75 45.56 -5.30
N THR A 186 -13.26 44.32 -5.39
CA THR A 186 -13.83 43.31 -6.30
C THR A 186 -15.24 42.91 -5.89
N GLN A 187 -15.55 42.87 -4.59
CA GLN A 187 -16.86 42.53 -4.05
C GLN A 187 -17.89 43.63 -4.34
N GLU A 188 -17.49 44.90 -4.34
CA GLU A 188 -18.34 46.02 -4.75
C GLU A 188 -18.76 45.88 -6.22
N VAL A 189 -17.80 45.60 -7.11
CA VAL A 189 -18.09 45.33 -8.54
C VAL A 189 -18.99 44.11 -8.71
N TYR A 190 -18.75 43.04 -7.94
CA TYR A 190 -19.59 41.84 -7.97
C TYR A 190 -21.04 42.14 -7.60
N ASN A 191 -21.26 42.94 -6.54
CA ASN A 191 -22.59 43.29 -6.07
C ASN A 191 -23.32 44.16 -7.11
N ASP A 192 -22.66 45.16 -7.68
CA ASP A 192 -23.22 45.99 -8.76
C ASP A 192 -23.64 45.15 -9.98
N LEU A 193 -22.79 44.22 -10.44
CA LEU A 193 -23.11 43.32 -11.55
C LEU A 193 -24.27 42.37 -11.22
N ARG A 194 -24.33 41.86 -9.98
CA ARG A 194 -25.42 41.01 -9.51
C ARG A 194 -26.76 41.74 -9.53
N ASP A 195 -26.79 42.99 -9.08
CA ASP A 195 -27.99 43.81 -9.03
C ASP A 195 -28.46 44.16 -10.45
N LYS A 196 -27.53 44.52 -11.35
CA LYS A 196 -27.81 44.73 -12.79
C LYS A 196 -28.38 43.48 -13.45
N LEU A 197 -27.81 42.30 -13.20
CA LEU A 197 -28.33 41.04 -13.74
C LEU A 197 -29.71 40.70 -13.19
N SER A 198 -29.97 40.96 -11.91
CA SER A 198 -31.27 40.71 -11.29
C SER A 198 -32.35 41.59 -11.90
N SER A 199 -32.08 42.89 -12.08
CA SER A 199 -33.01 43.81 -12.74
C SER A 199 -33.27 43.46 -14.22
N LEU A 200 -32.25 42.98 -14.95
CA LEU A 200 -32.43 42.52 -16.33
C LEU A 200 -33.23 41.22 -16.42
N TYR A 201 -33.10 40.35 -15.42
CA TYR A 201 -33.87 39.12 -15.36
C TYR A 201 -35.37 39.42 -15.19
N GLU A 202 -35.71 40.37 -14.32
CA GLU A 202 -37.09 40.87 -14.15
C GLU A 202 -37.63 41.51 -15.44
N ARG A 203 -36.86 42.39 -16.09
CA ARG A 203 -37.26 43.01 -17.37
C ARG A 203 -37.40 42.01 -18.50
N ARG A 204 -36.55 40.98 -18.54
CA ARG A 204 -36.65 39.88 -19.51
C ARG A 204 -37.94 39.09 -19.30
N PHE A 205 -38.33 38.88 -18.04
CA PHE A 205 -39.57 38.23 -17.69
C PHE A 205 -40.75 39.05 -18.19
N GLU A 206 -40.80 40.36 -17.92
CA GLU A 206 -41.84 41.28 -18.40
C GLU A 206 -41.91 41.37 -19.93
N ALA A 207 -40.77 41.52 -20.63
CA ALA A 207 -40.72 41.63 -22.08
C ALA A 207 -41.19 40.34 -22.80
N LYS A 208 -41.08 39.19 -22.14
CA LYS A 208 -41.62 37.92 -22.68
C LYS A 208 -43.16 37.92 -22.73
N PHE A 209 -43.83 38.71 -21.89
CA PHE A 209 -45.29 38.86 -21.89
C PHE A 209 -45.78 39.99 -22.80
N SER A 210 -44.92 40.93 -23.22
CA SER A 210 -45.29 42.06 -24.08
C SER A 210 -45.26 41.74 -25.59
N ASN A 211 -44.81 40.54 -25.99
CA ASN A 211 -44.69 40.12 -27.40
C ASN A 211 -43.82 41.02 -28.31
N ASP A 212 -42.89 41.81 -27.74
CA ASP A 212 -41.92 42.62 -28.51
C ASP A 212 -40.60 41.84 -28.72
N PRO A 213 -40.33 41.31 -29.94
CA PRO A 213 -39.15 40.49 -30.19
C PRO A 213 -37.84 41.29 -30.15
N PHE A 214 -37.87 42.58 -30.48
CA PHE A 214 -36.69 43.44 -30.49
C PHE A 214 -36.25 43.80 -29.07
N ALA A 215 -37.20 44.06 -28.16
CA ALA A 215 -36.92 44.26 -26.75
C ALA A 215 -36.30 43.01 -26.11
N VAL A 216 -36.82 41.82 -26.44
CA VAL A 216 -36.30 40.54 -25.92
C VAL A 216 -34.86 40.27 -26.39
N ASP A 217 -34.53 40.49 -27.66
CA ASP A 217 -33.16 40.28 -28.18
C ASP A 217 -32.15 41.26 -27.56
N LYS A 218 -32.52 42.54 -27.43
CA LYS A 218 -31.66 43.57 -26.82
C LYS A 218 -31.39 43.28 -25.34
N ILE A 219 -32.41 42.85 -24.59
CA ILE A 219 -32.27 42.46 -23.18
C ILE A 219 -31.39 41.21 -23.07
N LYS A 220 -31.57 40.23 -23.96
CA LYS A 220 -30.75 39.01 -23.98
C LYS A 220 -29.26 39.33 -24.21
N LYS A 221 -28.93 40.14 -25.22
CA LYS A 221 -27.53 40.54 -25.50
C LYS A 221 -26.88 41.25 -24.32
N THR A 222 -27.61 42.16 -23.68
CA THR A 222 -27.13 42.88 -22.48
C THR A 222 -26.92 41.93 -21.32
N TYR A 223 -27.86 41.00 -21.09
CA TYR A 223 -27.77 39.98 -20.05
C TYR A 223 -26.55 39.08 -20.27
N ASP A 224 -26.37 38.55 -21.48
CA ASP A 224 -25.26 37.65 -21.81
C ASP A 224 -23.91 38.34 -21.60
N SER A 225 -23.77 39.61 -22.00
CA SER A 225 -22.55 40.40 -21.77
C SER A 225 -22.27 40.65 -20.28
N LEU A 226 -23.28 41.02 -19.49
CA LEU A 226 -23.10 41.25 -18.05
C LEU A 226 -22.84 39.94 -17.31
N PHE A 227 -23.40 38.83 -17.79
CA PHE A 227 -23.18 37.52 -17.20
C PHE A 227 -21.72 37.08 -17.35
N VAL A 228 -21.09 37.36 -18.50
CA VAL A 228 -19.65 37.10 -18.70
C VAL A 228 -18.81 37.90 -17.70
N ALA A 229 -19.04 39.22 -17.59
CA ALA A 229 -18.32 40.06 -16.63
C ALA A 229 -18.55 39.60 -15.17
N PHE A 230 -19.78 39.20 -14.85
CA PHE A 230 -20.12 38.66 -13.53
C PHE A 230 -19.35 37.37 -13.23
N ASP A 231 -19.24 36.45 -14.20
CA ASP A 231 -18.52 35.19 -14.01
C ASP A 231 -16.99 35.40 -13.88
N GLU A 232 -16.44 36.39 -14.61
CA GLU A 232 -15.04 36.80 -14.48
C GLU A 232 -14.74 37.33 -13.07
N ILE A 233 -15.54 38.28 -12.57
CA ILE A 233 -15.39 38.85 -11.23
C ILE A 233 -15.61 37.79 -10.14
N ARG A 234 -16.61 36.92 -10.32
CA ARG A 234 -16.83 35.77 -9.41
C ARG A 234 -15.62 34.85 -9.37
N THR A 235 -14.97 34.63 -10.51
CA THR A 235 -13.75 33.82 -10.61
C THR A 235 -12.57 34.51 -9.95
N GLU A 236 -12.43 35.83 -10.09
CA GLU A 236 -11.41 36.61 -9.39
C GLU A 236 -11.60 36.55 -7.86
N LEU A 237 -12.81 36.75 -7.34
CA LEU A 237 -13.09 36.61 -5.91
C LEU A 237 -12.70 35.23 -5.36
N LYS A 238 -12.97 34.15 -6.12
CA LYS A 238 -12.53 32.80 -5.75
C LYS A 238 -11.01 32.65 -5.75
N LYS A 239 -10.29 33.31 -6.67
CA LYS A 239 -8.82 33.30 -6.68
C LYS A 239 -8.28 34.06 -5.47
N LEU A 240 -8.79 35.26 -5.20
CA LEU A 240 -8.38 36.06 -4.04
C LEU A 240 -8.60 35.32 -2.72
N ASP A 241 -9.72 34.61 -2.56
CA ASP A 241 -10.00 33.83 -1.36
C ASP A 241 -9.05 32.61 -1.18
N ARG A 242 -8.43 32.11 -2.25
CA ARG A 242 -7.45 31.02 -2.18
C ARG A 242 -6.07 31.48 -1.70
N ILE A 243 -5.68 32.72 -1.97
CA ILE A 243 -4.33 33.25 -1.67
C ILE A 243 -3.99 33.09 -0.19
N LYS A 244 -4.93 33.35 0.73
CA LYS A 244 -4.68 33.17 2.18
C LYS A 244 -4.34 31.72 2.56
N TYR A 245 -4.93 30.74 1.86
CA TYR A 245 -4.66 29.33 2.09
C TYR A 245 -3.33 28.92 1.46
N GLU A 246 -3.00 29.45 0.28
CA GLU A 246 -1.71 29.24 -0.39
C GLU A 246 -0.57 29.77 0.48
N LYS A 247 -0.64 31.03 0.95
CA LYS A 247 0.34 31.61 1.89
C LYS A 247 0.47 30.82 3.19
N LYS A 248 -0.65 30.32 3.73
CA LYS A 248 -0.65 29.44 4.90
C LYS A 248 0.15 28.16 4.62
N GLN A 249 -0.05 27.53 3.46
CA GLN A 249 0.70 26.33 3.09
C GLN A 249 2.18 26.64 2.85
N GLU A 250 2.51 27.73 2.16
CA GLU A 250 3.89 28.17 1.93
C GLU A 250 4.65 28.35 3.26
N ARG A 251 4.02 29.00 4.25
CA ARG A 251 4.62 29.17 5.58
C ARG A 251 4.83 27.84 6.29
N ILE A 252 3.87 26.92 6.23
CA ILE A 252 4.03 25.57 6.81
C ILE A 252 5.20 24.84 6.15
N GLU A 253 5.32 24.91 4.82
CA GLU A 253 6.40 24.25 4.08
C GLU A 253 7.77 24.91 4.36
N GLU A 254 7.83 26.22 4.55
CA GLU A 254 9.04 26.92 5.00
C GLU A 254 9.48 26.42 6.38
N LEU A 255 8.57 26.34 7.35
CA LEU A 255 8.87 25.83 8.70
C LEU A 255 9.32 24.37 8.66
N LYS A 256 8.67 23.53 7.86
CA LYS A 256 9.10 22.14 7.64
C LYS A 256 10.51 22.05 7.07
N LYS A 257 10.89 22.94 6.15
CA LYS A 257 12.27 22.99 5.60
C LYS A 257 13.30 23.32 6.67
N GLN A 258 12.95 24.11 7.69
CA GLN A 258 13.87 24.45 8.79
C GLN A 258 14.21 23.24 9.70
N ILE A 259 13.29 22.28 9.83
CA ILE A 259 13.51 21.05 10.62
C ILE A 259 14.03 19.87 9.79
N ALA A 260 13.92 19.94 8.46
CA ALA A 260 14.37 18.88 7.54
C ALA A 260 15.83 18.42 7.76
N PRO A 261 16.81 19.30 8.08
CA PRO A 261 18.18 18.86 8.38
C PRO A 261 18.28 17.86 9.54
N VAL A 262 17.45 18.02 10.57
CA VAL A 262 17.44 17.11 11.73
C VAL A 262 16.95 15.73 11.33
N GLY A 263 15.87 15.65 10.53
CA GLY A 263 15.37 14.38 10.03
C GLY A 263 16.30 13.74 9.00
N ASN A 264 17.02 14.53 8.20
CA ASN A 264 18.07 14.04 7.30
C ASN A 264 19.20 13.38 8.08
N GLU A 265 19.66 14.00 9.17
CA GLU A 265 20.70 13.43 10.04
C GLU A 265 20.22 12.09 10.65
N PHE A 266 18.97 12.04 11.09
CA PHE A 266 18.37 10.81 11.62
C PHE A 266 18.32 9.69 10.58
N ILE A 267 17.78 9.96 9.38
CA ILE A 267 17.68 8.98 8.29
C ILE A 267 19.08 8.54 7.82
N SER A 268 19.99 9.48 7.60
CA SER A 268 21.36 9.17 7.15
C SER A 268 22.09 8.25 8.12
N THR A 269 21.95 8.50 9.42
CA THR A 269 22.52 7.61 10.44
C THR A 269 21.96 6.19 10.33
N LEU A 270 20.64 6.03 10.13
CA LEU A 270 20.02 4.71 9.94
C LEU A 270 20.60 4.00 8.70
N LEU A 271 20.85 4.75 7.63
CA LEU A 271 21.43 4.23 6.39
C LEU A 271 22.92 3.87 6.54
N ASP A 272 23.70 4.63 7.31
CA ASP A 272 25.14 4.43 7.50
C ASP A 272 25.47 3.20 8.37
N VAL A 273 24.56 2.84 9.27
CA VAL A 273 24.71 1.63 10.10
C VAL A 273 24.08 0.40 9.46
N SER A 274 23.33 0.57 8.35
CA SER A 274 22.69 -0.54 7.66
C SER A 274 23.71 -1.59 7.21
N LYS A 275 23.33 -2.86 7.39
CA LYS A 275 24.08 -4.02 6.89
C LYS A 275 23.79 -4.32 5.43
N VAL A 276 22.81 -3.63 4.85
CA VAL A 276 22.41 -3.78 3.44
C VAL A 276 23.08 -2.68 2.64
N THR A 277 23.93 -3.12 1.72
CA THR A 277 24.61 -2.23 0.76
C THR A 277 23.61 -1.65 -0.25
N GLN A 278 24.01 -0.58 -0.93
CA GLN A 278 23.19 0.02 -1.98
C GLN A 278 22.94 -0.99 -3.11
N GLU A 279 23.97 -1.72 -3.51
CA GLU A 279 23.92 -2.71 -4.58
C GLU A 279 22.97 -3.87 -4.22
N GLN A 280 23.02 -4.36 -2.98
CA GLN A 280 22.08 -5.38 -2.50
C GLN A 280 20.65 -4.88 -2.52
N ALA A 281 20.41 -3.66 -2.02
CA ALA A 281 19.08 -3.09 -1.96
C ALA A 281 18.48 -2.82 -3.35
N GLU A 282 19.29 -2.33 -4.29
CA GLU A 282 18.90 -2.14 -5.69
C GLU A 282 18.62 -3.48 -6.38
N SER A 283 19.43 -4.50 -6.13
CA SER A 283 19.19 -5.86 -6.61
C SER A 283 17.86 -6.39 -6.08
N TRP A 284 17.59 -6.27 -4.78
CA TRP A 284 16.33 -6.72 -4.19
C TRP A 284 15.14 -5.94 -4.72
N ALA A 285 15.23 -4.62 -4.84
CA ALA A 285 14.19 -3.77 -5.42
C ALA A 285 13.94 -4.09 -6.90
N GLY A 286 15.00 -4.34 -7.68
CA GLY A 286 14.94 -4.78 -9.07
C GLY A 286 14.26 -6.13 -9.22
N ALA A 287 14.43 -7.01 -8.23
CA ALA A 287 13.88 -8.36 -8.24
C ALA A 287 12.41 -8.43 -7.77
N GLN A 288 11.80 -7.32 -7.33
CA GLN A 288 10.38 -7.29 -6.95
C GLN A 288 9.47 -7.25 -8.19
N LYS A 289 8.34 -7.94 -8.10
CA LYS A 289 7.34 -8.01 -9.17
C LYS A 289 6.41 -6.79 -9.10
N ILE A 290 6.38 -6.00 -10.17
CA ILE A 290 5.43 -4.91 -10.35
C ILE A 290 4.64 -5.21 -11.62
N THR A 291 3.32 -5.44 -11.49
CA THR A 291 2.51 -5.85 -12.64
C THR A 291 2.35 -4.71 -13.65
N LYS A 292 2.20 -5.05 -14.94
CA LYS A 292 1.99 -4.04 -16.01
C LYS A 292 0.78 -3.12 -15.72
N SER A 293 -0.27 -3.67 -15.10
CA SER A 293 -1.47 -2.92 -14.71
C SER A 293 -1.19 -1.94 -13.56
N ALA A 294 -0.32 -2.29 -12.62
CA ALA A 294 0.15 -1.39 -11.57
C ALA A 294 1.08 -0.30 -12.12
N LEU A 295 2.07 -0.66 -12.95
CA LEU A 295 2.96 0.31 -13.61
C LEU A 295 2.17 1.35 -14.40
N THR A 296 1.19 0.91 -15.20
CA THR A 296 0.33 1.80 -15.98
C THR A 296 -0.44 2.78 -15.08
N ARG A 297 -0.90 2.32 -13.92
CA ARG A 297 -1.60 3.16 -12.95
C ARG A 297 -0.67 4.16 -12.29
N LEU A 298 0.48 3.71 -11.79
CA LEU A 298 1.46 4.54 -11.07
C LEU A 298 2.09 5.60 -11.99
N LYS A 299 2.40 5.23 -13.25
CA LYS A 299 2.86 6.18 -14.26
C LYS A 299 1.87 7.33 -14.49
N LYS A 300 0.56 7.06 -14.46
CA LYS A 300 -0.48 8.11 -14.57
C LYS A 300 -0.52 9.05 -13.36
N LEU A 301 0.04 8.64 -12.23
CA LEU A 301 0.16 9.45 -11.02
C LEU A 301 1.49 10.23 -10.97
N GLY A 302 2.37 10.05 -11.96
CA GLY A 302 3.71 10.64 -11.96
C GLY A 302 4.73 9.87 -11.12
N TYR A 303 4.43 8.63 -10.72
CA TYR A 303 5.36 7.78 -9.96
C TYR A 303 5.90 6.68 -10.88
N ALA A 304 7.05 6.93 -11.50
CA ALA A 304 7.63 6.04 -12.50
C ALA A 304 8.28 4.81 -11.86
N GLU A 305 8.47 3.74 -12.64
CA GLU A 305 9.09 2.49 -12.16
C GLU A 305 10.46 2.72 -11.50
N VAL A 306 11.28 3.59 -12.11
CA VAL A 306 12.61 3.95 -11.58
C VAL A 306 12.52 4.57 -10.19
N ASP A 307 11.53 5.44 -9.94
CA ASP A 307 11.32 6.06 -8.64
C ASP A 307 10.82 5.04 -7.62
N ILE A 308 9.90 4.17 -8.02
CA ILE A 308 9.37 3.10 -7.17
C ILE A 308 10.51 2.18 -6.71
N ARG A 309 11.36 1.73 -7.64
CA ARG A 309 12.50 0.85 -7.32
C ARG A 309 13.55 1.54 -6.47
N ARG A 310 13.87 2.81 -6.75
CA ARG A 310 14.74 3.62 -5.89
C ARG A 310 14.20 3.68 -4.46
N ASP A 311 12.91 3.99 -4.31
CA ASP A 311 12.28 4.16 -3.01
C ASP A 311 12.13 2.82 -2.25
N MET A 312 11.95 1.70 -2.96
CA MET A 312 12.06 0.35 -2.37
C MET A 312 13.48 0.02 -1.92
N ALA A 313 14.49 0.36 -2.70
CA ALA A 313 15.89 0.12 -2.34
C ALA A 313 16.24 0.89 -1.05
N GLU A 314 15.84 2.15 -0.96
CA GLU A 314 16.01 2.94 0.27
C GLU A 314 15.28 2.31 1.47
N PHE A 315 14.07 1.77 1.27
CA PHE A 315 13.36 1.00 2.30
C PHE A 315 14.13 -0.26 2.74
N TYR A 316 14.67 -1.04 1.79
CA TYR A 316 15.45 -2.23 2.13
C TYR A 316 16.71 -1.87 2.92
N ARG A 317 17.37 -0.75 2.59
CA ARG A 317 18.51 -0.26 3.36
C ARG A 317 18.09 0.17 4.76
N ILE A 318 17.08 1.03 4.90
CA ILE A 318 16.70 1.57 6.20
C ILE A 318 16.21 0.48 7.15
N THR A 319 15.55 -0.56 6.62
CA THR A 319 15.06 -1.69 7.41
C THR A 319 16.10 -2.78 7.66
N GLY A 320 17.31 -2.66 7.10
CA GLY A 320 18.33 -3.70 7.17
C GLY A 320 17.88 -5.02 6.50
N GLY A 321 17.03 -4.92 5.48
CA GLY A 321 16.59 -6.06 4.67
C GLY A 321 15.63 -7.01 5.37
N LYS A 322 14.96 -6.57 6.45
CA LYS A 322 14.02 -7.36 7.25
C LYS A 322 12.77 -7.81 6.47
N LEU A 323 12.42 -7.08 5.41
CA LEU A 323 11.43 -7.47 4.42
C LEU A 323 12.16 -7.89 3.13
N ARG A 324 11.72 -8.96 2.45
CA ARG A 324 12.36 -9.45 1.21
C ARG A 324 11.46 -9.45 -0.01
N GLN A 325 10.22 -9.93 0.14
CA GLN A 325 9.33 -10.12 -1.00
C GLN A 325 8.08 -9.25 -0.88
N ILE A 326 7.81 -8.50 -1.93
CA ILE A 326 6.59 -7.76 -2.17
C ILE A 326 6.20 -7.86 -3.64
N ILE A 327 4.91 -7.83 -3.90
CA ILE A 327 4.34 -7.66 -5.22
C ILE A 327 3.54 -6.35 -5.22
N ILE A 328 3.78 -5.50 -6.21
CA ILE A 328 2.86 -4.40 -6.47
C ILE A 328 1.93 -4.82 -7.61
N ASP A 329 0.65 -4.94 -7.30
CA ASP A 329 -0.38 -5.24 -8.28
C ASP A 329 -1.51 -4.19 -8.24
N ASN A 330 -2.38 -4.18 -9.24
CA ASN A 330 -3.49 -3.24 -9.32
C ASN A 330 -4.82 -3.99 -9.43
N ASN A 331 -5.56 -3.99 -8.33
CA ASN A 331 -6.88 -4.58 -8.25
C ASN A 331 -8.03 -3.57 -8.49
N GLY A 332 -7.70 -2.31 -8.75
CA GLY A 332 -8.67 -1.22 -8.95
C GLY A 332 -9.19 -0.58 -7.67
N SER A 333 -8.59 -0.88 -6.50
CA SER A 333 -8.98 -0.28 -5.23
C SER A 333 -8.94 1.26 -5.26
N ARG A 334 -9.83 1.85 -4.45
CA ARG A 334 -9.89 3.30 -4.21
C ARG A 334 -8.95 3.75 -3.09
N ARG A 335 -8.43 2.82 -2.29
CA ARG A 335 -7.52 3.06 -1.17
C ARG A 335 -6.36 2.09 -1.23
N ALA A 336 -5.17 2.57 -0.86
CA ALA A 336 -4.02 1.72 -0.78
C ALA A 336 -4.28 0.68 0.30
N ASN A 337 -3.85 -0.55 0.05
CA ASN A 337 -3.99 -1.63 1.00
C ASN A 337 -2.98 -2.73 0.67
N THR A 338 -2.68 -3.48 1.71
CA THR A 338 -1.79 -4.63 1.68
C THR A 338 -2.57 -5.91 1.98
N ASN A 339 -2.30 -6.97 1.23
CA ASN A 339 -2.86 -8.31 1.41
C ASN A 339 -1.75 -9.34 1.62
N GLY A 340 -2.11 -10.46 2.25
CA GLY A 340 -1.18 -11.56 2.54
C GLY A 340 -0.06 -11.17 3.50
N ILE A 341 -0.37 -10.31 4.47
CA ILE A 341 0.54 -9.97 5.58
C ILE A 341 0.98 -11.28 6.26
N GLY A 342 2.29 -11.50 6.28
CA GLY A 342 2.90 -12.69 6.85
C GLY A 342 2.85 -13.94 5.98
N SER A 343 2.33 -13.87 4.75
CA SER A 343 2.53 -14.92 3.75
C SER A 343 3.97 -14.88 3.22
N VAL A 344 4.47 -16.03 2.76
CA VAL A 344 5.72 -16.10 1.98
C VAL A 344 5.46 -16.09 0.48
N GLU A 345 4.20 -16.18 0.06
CA GLU A 345 3.81 -16.32 -1.35
C GLU A 345 3.01 -15.09 -1.85
N ASP A 346 2.18 -14.51 -0.99
CA ASP A 346 1.13 -13.55 -1.37
C ASP A 346 1.26 -12.17 -0.73
N THR A 347 2.47 -11.64 -0.59
CA THR A 347 2.71 -10.30 -0.05
C THR A 347 2.43 -9.21 -1.09
N VAL A 348 1.16 -8.77 -1.21
CA VAL A 348 0.72 -7.87 -2.28
C VAL A 348 0.33 -6.48 -1.77
N ILE A 349 0.84 -5.45 -2.42
CA ILE A 349 0.46 -4.04 -2.24
C ILE A 349 -0.38 -3.58 -3.43
N TYR A 350 -1.54 -2.98 -3.15
CA TYR A 350 -2.44 -2.42 -4.15
C TYR A 350 -2.47 -0.89 -4.09
N PRO A 351 -2.00 -0.17 -5.11
CA PRO A 351 -1.90 1.28 -5.06
C PRO A 351 -3.25 1.98 -5.33
N ASP A 352 -3.50 3.09 -4.62
CA ASP A 352 -4.66 3.96 -4.87
C ASP A 352 -4.40 5.04 -5.91
N SER A 353 -5.17 6.13 -5.89
CA SER A 353 -5.04 7.26 -6.80
C SER A 353 -4.12 8.37 -6.28
N ARG A 354 -3.47 8.18 -5.14
CA ARG A 354 -2.54 9.13 -4.50
C ARG A 354 -1.27 8.42 -4.01
N PHE A 355 -0.99 7.23 -4.54
CA PHE A 355 0.12 6.39 -4.15
C PHE A 355 1.45 7.06 -4.50
N ASN A 356 2.34 7.16 -3.53
CA ASN A 356 3.66 7.79 -3.60
C ASN A 356 4.62 7.08 -2.64
N LYS A 357 5.87 7.56 -2.51
CA LYS A 357 6.88 7.01 -1.57
C LYS A 357 6.34 6.78 -0.16
N THR A 358 5.68 7.78 0.42
CA THR A 358 5.11 7.74 1.77
C THR A 358 4.10 6.60 1.92
N VAL A 359 3.20 6.44 0.95
CA VAL A 359 2.22 5.35 0.96
C VAL A 359 2.90 4.00 0.70
N LEU A 360 3.87 3.93 -0.21
CA LEU A 360 4.63 2.71 -0.46
C LEU A 360 5.30 2.19 0.82
N TRP A 361 5.98 3.07 1.55
CA TRP A 361 6.66 2.70 2.80
C TRP A 361 5.68 2.29 3.89
N HIS A 362 4.51 2.95 3.98
CA HIS A 362 3.43 2.56 4.89
C HIS A 362 2.97 1.12 4.64
N GLU A 363 2.66 0.80 3.38
CA GLU A 363 2.17 -0.52 2.97
C GLU A 363 3.26 -1.61 3.12
N MET A 364 4.51 -1.31 2.76
CA MET A 364 5.65 -2.22 2.99
C MET A 364 5.86 -2.49 4.49
N ALA A 365 5.68 -1.49 5.35
CA ALA A 365 5.85 -1.65 6.79
C ALA A 365 4.73 -2.48 7.45
N HIS A 366 3.54 -2.59 6.86
CA HIS A 366 2.56 -3.59 7.28
C HIS A 366 3.08 -5.02 7.08
N HIS A 367 3.81 -5.29 5.99
CA HIS A 367 4.46 -6.59 5.80
C HIS A 367 5.62 -6.82 6.77
N LEU A 368 6.37 -5.78 7.13
CA LEU A 368 7.43 -5.85 8.12
C LEU A 368 6.89 -6.28 9.50
N GLU A 369 5.73 -5.75 9.91
CA GLU A 369 5.09 -6.12 11.19
C GLU A 369 4.66 -7.59 11.27
N ALA A 370 4.64 -8.32 10.15
CA ALA A 370 4.34 -9.75 10.18
C ALA A 370 5.43 -10.61 10.85
N ASP A 371 6.60 -10.03 11.12
CA ASP A 371 7.61 -10.58 12.03
C ASP A 371 7.08 -10.54 13.47
N PRO A 372 7.00 -11.68 14.18
CA PRO A 372 6.58 -11.72 15.58
C PRO A 372 7.34 -10.77 16.50
N ILE A 373 8.63 -10.54 16.25
CA ILE A 373 9.42 -9.59 17.06
C ILE A 373 8.95 -8.15 16.82
N ALA A 374 8.75 -7.76 15.56
CA ALA A 374 8.19 -6.46 15.22
C ALA A 374 6.80 -6.29 15.86
N LYS A 375 5.92 -7.28 15.67
CA LYS A 375 4.55 -7.27 16.21
C LYS A 375 4.54 -7.14 17.74
N ASP A 376 5.42 -7.83 18.43
CA ASP A 376 5.47 -7.74 19.90
C ASP A 376 6.02 -6.39 20.37
N ALA A 377 6.98 -5.82 19.64
CA ALA A 377 7.51 -4.49 19.95
C ALA A 377 6.45 -3.40 19.75
N SER A 378 5.64 -3.46 18.69
CA SER A 378 4.57 -2.51 18.43
C SER A 378 3.42 -2.62 19.45
N ASN A 379 3.00 -3.85 19.77
CA ASN A 379 2.01 -4.06 20.83
C ASN A 379 2.55 -3.62 22.20
N GLY A 380 3.83 -3.87 22.48
CA GLY A 380 4.51 -3.41 23.70
C GLY A 380 4.50 -1.90 23.83
N PHE A 381 4.79 -1.18 22.74
CA PHE A 381 4.68 0.28 22.66
C PHE A 381 3.27 0.76 22.99
N LEU A 382 2.23 0.20 22.37
CA LEU A 382 0.84 0.58 22.62
C LEU A 382 0.40 0.28 24.06
N VAL A 383 0.72 -0.90 24.58
CA VAL A 383 0.33 -1.30 25.94
C VAL A 383 1.03 -0.45 26.99
N LYS A 384 2.26 -0.01 26.75
CA LYS A 384 3.01 0.85 27.68
C LYS A 384 2.51 2.28 27.71
N ARG A 385 2.18 2.84 26.54
CA ARG A 385 1.86 4.26 26.45
C ARG A 385 0.38 4.56 26.66
N ARG A 386 -0.51 3.66 26.23
CA ARG A 386 -1.95 3.90 26.28
C ARG A 386 -2.37 4.39 27.65
N LYS A 387 -3.22 5.41 27.68
CA LYS A 387 -3.75 5.98 28.92
C LYS A 387 -4.46 4.94 29.78
N ASP A 388 -5.24 4.06 29.15
CA ASP A 388 -5.97 2.97 29.77
C ASP A 388 -6.25 1.85 28.75
N SER A 389 -6.90 0.76 29.20
CA SER A 389 -7.27 -0.36 28.33
C SER A 389 -8.52 -0.11 27.50
N LYS A 390 -9.18 1.05 27.63
CA LYS A 390 -10.38 1.39 26.87
C LYS A 390 -10.00 1.82 25.47
N VAL A 391 -10.83 1.40 24.51
CA VAL A 391 -10.73 1.84 23.12
C VAL A 391 -11.77 2.92 22.83
N TYR A 392 -11.39 3.90 22.02
CA TYR A 392 -12.21 5.04 21.64
C TYR A 392 -12.34 5.06 20.12
N SER A 393 -13.45 5.60 19.59
CA SER A 393 -13.58 5.72 18.13
C SER A 393 -12.51 6.67 17.57
N LEU A 394 -11.90 6.33 16.44
CA LEU A 394 -10.94 7.24 15.78
C LEU A 394 -11.61 8.56 15.40
N ARG A 395 -12.91 8.54 15.07
CA ARG A 395 -13.69 9.76 14.82
C ARG A 395 -13.74 10.69 16.04
N SER A 396 -13.90 10.15 17.25
CA SER A 396 -13.90 10.97 18.47
C SER A 396 -12.51 11.47 18.83
N LEU A 397 -11.46 10.68 18.60
CA LEU A 397 -10.09 11.08 18.91
C LEU A 397 -9.54 12.12 17.92
N THR A 398 -9.94 12.06 16.65
CA THR A 398 -9.37 12.91 15.59
C THR A 398 -10.32 14.00 15.09
N GLY A 399 -11.61 13.93 15.43
CA GLY A 399 -12.66 14.76 14.83
C GLY A 399 -12.97 14.43 13.35
N ASN A 400 -12.24 13.50 12.73
CA ASN A 400 -12.36 13.20 11.30
C ASN A 400 -13.52 12.24 11.03
N ARG A 401 -14.58 12.76 10.39
CA ARG A 401 -15.76 11.97 9.98
C ARG A 401 -15.48 10.93 8.89
N GLY A 402 -14.31 10.99 8.25
CA GLY A 402 -13.86 10.03 7.23
C GLY A 402 -13.49 8.65 7.76
N TYR A 403 -13.25 8.51 9.07
CA TYR A 403 -13.14 7.21 9.74
C TYR A 403 -14.51 6.56 9.92
N ARG A 404 -14.57 5.24 9.79
CA ARG A 404 -15.77 4.44 10.06
C ARG A 404 -16.06 4.43 11.55
N SER A 405 -17.33 4.25 11.92
CA SER A 405 -17.76 4.24 13.33
C SER A 405 -17.18 3.08 14.13
N ASN A 406 -16.76 2.00 13.48
CA ASN A 406 -16.16 0.82 14.10
C ASN A 406 -14.63 0.84 14.10
N GLU A 407 -13.98 1.87 13.56
CA GLU A 407 -12.55 2.04 13.69
C GLU A 407 -12.24 2.64 15.07
N VAL A 408 -11.57 1.85 15.92
CA VAL A 408 -11.27 2.19 17.31
C VAL A 408 -9.76 2.18 17.57
N ALA A 409 -9.32 2.98 18.54
CA ALA A 409 -7.93 3.14 18.92
C ALA A 409 -7.78 3.36 20.43
N TYR A 410 -6.61 3.01 20.98
CA TYR A 410 -6.20 3.44 22.31
C TYR A 410 -5.95 4.95 22.33
N ALA A 411 -6.34 5.60 23.44
CA ALA A 411 -6.09 7.02 23.65
C ALA A 411 -4.70 7.25 24.28
N ASP A 412 -3.98 8.24 23.76
CA ASP A 412 -2.59 8.56 24.11
C ASP A 412 -2.21 9.95 23.56
N ASP A 413 -0.97 10.38 23.80
CA ASP A 413 -0.32 11.54 23.20
C ASP A 413 0.54 11.18 21.96
N PHE A 414 0.20 10.09 21.26
CA PHE A 414 0.82 9.74 19.97
C PHE A 414 0.83 10.93 19.00
N ILE A 415 1.85 11.01 18.15
CA ILE A 415 1.92 12.01 17.06
C ILE A 415 0.66 12.02 16.17
N ASN A 416 0.00 10.86 16.04
CA ASN A 416 -1.29 10.70 15.39
C ASN A 416 -2.11 9.61 16.10
N PRO A 417 -3.37 9.85 16.52
CA PRO A 417 -4.21 8.83 17.15
C PRO A 417 -4.41 7.55 16.34
N TYR A 418 -4.21 7.61 15.01
CA TYR A 418 -4.25 6.44 14.12
C TYR A 418 -3.25 5.35 14.52
N ILE A 419 -2.10 5.72 15.12
CA ILE A 419 -1.07 4.78 15.62
C ILE A 419 -1.67 3.80 16.64
N GLY A 420 -2.58 4.29 17.48
CA GLY A 420 -3.23 3.48 18.52
C GLY A 420 -4.34 2.56 18.01
N LYS A 421 -4.57 2.48 16.70
CA LYS A 421 -5.67 1.69 16.11
C LYS A 421 -5.56 0.22 16.50
N VAL A 422 -6.71 -0.35 16.88
CA VAL A 422 -6.81 -1.73 17.35
C VAL A 422 -7.40 -2.60 16.25
N TYR A 423 -6.64 -3.61 15.85
CA TYR A 423 -7.08 -4.69 14.97
C TYR A 423 -7.32 -5.99 15.75
N ARG A 424 -8.17 -6.87 15.21
CA ARG A 424 -8.53 -8.14 15.88
C ARG A 424 -7.39 -9.16 15.89
N ASP A 425 -6.49 -9.07 14.93
CA ASP A 425 -5.33 -9.94 14.76
C ASP A 425 -4.08 -9.38 15.47
N GLU A 426 -4.24 -8.33 16.28
CA GLU A 426 -3.18 -7.60 16.98
C GLU A 426 -2.12 -6.99 16.05
N THR A 427 -2.40 -6.86 14.74
CA THR A 427 -1.65 -5.94 13.89
C THR A 427 -1.87 -4.51 14.38
N THR A 428 -0.94 -3.60 14.09
CA THR A 428 -1.01 -2.23 14.60
C THR A 428 -0.72 -1.23 13.48
N GLU A 429 -0.77 0.06 13.80
CA GLU A 429 -0.32 1.13 12.90
C GLU A 429 1.04 1.70 13.34
N VAL A 430 1.73 1.05 14.28
CA VAL A 430 2.99 1.56 14.85
C VAL A 430 4.10 1.50 13.80
N TRP A 431 4.28 0.35 13.14
CA TRP A 431 5.31 0.19 12.10
C TRP A 431 4.96 0.94 10.82
N SER A 432 3.72 0.81 10.35
CA SER A 432 3.25 1.49 9.14
C SER A 432 3.43 3.00 9.26
N MET A 433 3.03 3.61 10.38
CA MET A 433 3.19 5.05 10.60
C MET A 433 4.64 5.43 10.92
N GLY A 434 5.33 4.69 11.79
CA GLY A 434 6.70 4.99 12.19
C GLY A 434 7.68 4.97 11.02
N VAL A 435 7.60 3.94 10.16
CA VAL A 435 8.42 3.86 8.94
C VAL A 435 7.93 4.87 7.90
N GLN A 436 6.63 5.15 7.81
CA GLN A 436 6.13 6.22 6.95
C GLN A 436 6.76 7.58 7.28
N TYR A 437 6.94 7.92 8.57
CA TYR A 437 7.61 9.18 8.94
C TYR A 437 9.07 9.22 8.48
N LEU A 438 9.72 8.08 8.27
CA LEU A 438 11.09 8.02 7.74
C LEU A 438 11.16 8.24 6.21
N SER A 439 10.03 8.29 5.51
CA SER A 439 10.02 8.40 4.03
C SER A 439 10.55 9.74 3.53
N ASN A 440 10.53 10.76 4.39
CA ASN A 440 11.05 12.08 4.10
C ASN A 440 11.61 12.78 5.36
N PRO A 441 12.54 13.72 5.19
CA PRO A 441 13.25 14.33 6.31
C PRO A 441 12.37 15.20 7.22
N GLN A 442 11.36 15.86 6.66
CA GLN A 442 10.46 16.74 7.42
C GLN A 442 9.64 15.92 8.42
N ASP A 443 9.04 14.83 7.94
CA ASP A 443 8.22 13.93 8.74
C ASP A 443 9.07 13.18 9.79
N ALA A 444 10.30 12.81 9.45
CA ALA A 444 11.22 12.19 10.40
C ALA A 444 11.57 13.13 11.57
N ALA A 445 11.80 14.41 11.28
CA ALA A 445 12.01 15.42 12.31
C ALA A 445 10.75 15.64 13.18
N LEU A 446 9.55 15.63 12.57
CA LEU A 446 8.30 15.72 13.32
C LEU A 446 8.10 14.54 14.28
N MET A 447 8.44 13.32 13.86
CA MET A 447 8.41 12.13 14.72
C MET A 447 9.35 12.28 15.90
N LEU A 448 10.60 12.70 15.68
CA LEU A 448 11.56 12.95 16.76
C LEU A 448 11.02 13.96 17.79
N ALA A 449 10.39 15.06 17.36
CA ALA A 449 9.89 16.07 18.29
C ALA A 449 8.62 15.66 19.04
N LYS A 450 7.67 15.04 18.36
CA LYS A 450 6.35 14.73 18.95
C LYS A 450 6.30 13.36 19.61
N ASP A 451 7.13 12.42 19.16
CA ASP A 451 7.09 11.03 19.59
C ASP A 451 8.51 10.41 19.63
N PRO A 452 9.37 10.87 20.55
CA PRO A 452 10.74 10.38 20.67
C PRO A 452 10.79 8.88 21.03
N GLU A 453 9.78 8.34 21.71
CA GLU A 453 9.72 6.90 22.01
C GLU A 453 9.49 6.06 20.76
N MET A 454 8.62 6.51 19.84
CA MET A 454 8.47 5.88 18.54
C MET A 454 9.77 5.98 17.73
N ALA A 455 10.42 7.14 17.71
CA ALA A 455 11.69 7.31 17.00
C ALA A 455 12.77 6.34 17.52
N ALA A 456 12.90 6.20 18.85
CA ALA A 456 13.82 5.25 19.48
C ALA A 456 13.45 3.79 19.17
N LEU A 457 12.16 3.44 19.17
CA LEU A 457 11.72 2.10 18.77
C LEU A 457 12.10 1.80 17.31
N MET A 458 11.80 2.72 16.39
CA MET A 458 12.14 2.57 14.96
C MET A 458 13.64 2.40 14.80
N ALA A 459 14.44 3.29 15.36
CA ALA A 459 15.89 3.20 15.30
C ALA A 459 16.42 1.87 15.85
N GLY A 460 15.96 1.45 17.03
CA GLY A 460 16.46 0.26 17.70
C GLY A 460 16.18 -1.02 16.94
N TYR A 461 14.95 -1.20 16.44
CA TYR A 461 14.58 -2.40 15.70
C TYR A 461 15.17 -2.42 14.29
N LEU A 462 15.10 -1.30 13.56
CA LEU A 462 15.57 -1.25 12.18
C LEU A 462 17.09 -1.48 12.09
N GLN A 463 17.85 -1.01 13.08
CA GLN A 463 19.30 -1.23 13.18
C GLN A 463 19.71 -2.57 13.82
N ALA A 464 18.77 -3.31 14.43
CA ALA A 464 19.10 -4.60 15.04
C ALA A 464 19.47 -5.63 13.98
N ASP A 465 20.42 -6.50 14.31
CA ASP A 465 20.77 -7.63 13.45
C ASP A 465 19.58 -8.60 13.32
N LEU A 466 19.47 -9.26 12.18
CA LEU A 466 18.50 -10.35 12.00
C LEU A 466 18.84 -11.48 12.97
N THR A 467 17.84 -11.95 13.71
CA THR A 467 17.96 -13.17 14.51
C THR A 467 18.14 -14.40 13.61
N PRO A 468 18.64 -15.52 14.13
CA PRO A 468 18.76 -16.76 13.37
C PRO A 468 17.44 -17.21 12.72
N ALA A 469 16.29 -17.11 13.41
CA ALA A 469 15.01 -17.46 12.81
C ALA A 469 14.59 -16.45 11.72
N MET A 470 14.85 -15.15 11.89
CA MET A 470 14.60 -14.18 10.82
C MET A 470 15.42 -14.49 9.56
N LYS A 471 16.70 -14.87 9.70
CA LYS A 471 17.54 -15.29 8.57
C LYS A 471 17.00 -16.54 7.88
N ALA A 472 16.55 -17.53 8.65
CA ALA A 472 15.92 -18.74 8.10
C ALA A 472 14.61 -18.42 7.36
N LEU A 473 13.77 -17.53 7.89
CA LEU A 473 12.57 -17.09 7.20
C LEU A 473 12.92 -16.38 5.88
N GLN A 474 13.96 -15.56 5.84
CA GLN A 474 14.43 -14.94 4.59
C GLN A 474 14.86 -15.98 3.57
N SER A 475 15.61 -17.00 3.98
CA SER A 475 16.00 -18.11 3.09
C SER A 475 14.78 -18.83 2.51
N ILE A 476 13.75 -19.05 3.32
CA ILE A 476 12.48 -19.65 2.85
C ILE A 476 11.78 -18.75 1.85
N GLN A 477 11.70 -17.45 2.11
CA GLN A 477 11.10 -16.48 1.19
C GLN A 477 11.85 -16.45 -0.15
N ASP A 478 13.19 -16.46 -0.11
CA ASP A 478 14.02 -16.49 -1.32
C ASP A 478 13.75 -17.77 -2.14
N HIS A 479 13.60 -18.93 -1.51
CA HIS A 479 13.20 -20.18 -2.20
C HIS A 479 11.75 -20.19 -2.70
N ALA A 480 10.82 -19.64 -1.92
CA ALA A 480 9.40 -19.58 -2.27
C ALA A 480 9.17 -18.68 -3.49
N LYS A 481 9.97 -17.62 -3.64
CA LYS A 481 9.86 -16.65 -4.72
C LYS A 481 9.83 -17.31 -6.11
N ASP A 482 10.78 -18.20 -6.41
CA ASP A 482 10.89 -18.83 -7.73
C ASP A 482 9.67 -19.73 -8.02
N LYS A 483 9.22 -20.47 -7.01
CA LYS A 483 8.04 -21.35 -7.12
C LYS A 483 6.75 -20.55 -7.34
N VAL A 484 6.58 -19.46 -6.59
CA VAL A 484 5.41 -18.58 -6.67
C VAL A 484 5.38 -17.83 -8.00
N GLU A 485 6.55 -17.39 -8.48
CA GLU A 485 6.66 -16.76 -9.79
C GLU A 485 6.31 -17.74 -10.91
N ALA A 486 6.87 -18.96 -10.88
CA ALA A 486 6.54 -20.00 -11.84
C ALA A 486 5.06 -20.39 -11.83
N GLN A 487 4.45 -20.54 -10.64
CA GLN A 487 3.02 -20.85 -10.52
C GLN A 487 2.16 -19.74 -11.13
N ARG A 488 2.44 -18.47 -10.83
CA ARG A 488 1.66 -17.34 -11.34
C ARG A 488 1.84 -17.14 -12.83
N ASP A 489 3.04 -17.34 -13.35
CA ASP A 489 3.30 -17.23 -14.78
C ASP A 489 2.60 -18.37 -15.52
N ASN A 490 2.53 -19.57 -14.94
CA ASN A 490 1.71 -20.66 -15.43
C ASN A 490 0.21 -20.32 -15.39
N GLU A 491 -0.33 -19.80 -14.28
CA GLU A 491 -1.73 -19.36 -14.16
C GLU A 491 -2.07 -18.24 -15.15
N GLN A 492 -1.16 -17.27 -15.34
CA GLN A 492 -1.33 -16.20 -16.32
C GLN A 492 -1.34 -16.75 -17.74
N LYS A 493 -0.43 -17.68 -18.05
CA LYS A 493 -0.39 -18.36 -19.36
C LYS A 493 -1.66 -19.16 -19.59
N GLN A 494 -2.13 -19.92 -18.61
CA GLN A 494 -3.40 -20.65 -18.68
C GLN A 494 -4.58 -19.70 -18.92
N TYR A 495 -4.60 -18.54 -18.26
CA TYR A 495 -5.62 -17.53 -18.46
C TYR A 495 -5.58 -16.92 -19.87
N GLU A 496 -4.40 -16.55 -20.37
CA GLU A 496 -4.20 -16.03 -21.72
C GLU A 496 -4.57 -17.07 -22.79
N ASP A 497 -4.16 -18.33 -22.59
CA ASP A 497 -4.50 -19.46 -23.44
C ASP A 497 -6.01 -19.73 -23.43
N ALA A 498 -6.67 -19.64 -22.27
CA ALA A 498 -8.12 -19.77 -22.14
C ALA A 498 -8.84 -18.65 -22.92
N ILE A 499 -8.42 -17.39 -22.77
CA ILE A 499 -8.95 -16.27 -23.56
C ILE A 499 -8.75 -16.53 -25.05
N ALA A 500 -7.55 -16.89 -25.48
CA ALA A 500 -7.24 -17.09 -26.89
C ALA A 500 -8.04 -18.26 -27.50
N LYS A 501 -8.19 -19.38 -26.79
CA LYS A 501 -9.00 -20.53 -27.21
C LYS A 501 -10.48 -20.17 -27.37
N LEU A 502 -11.06 -19.52 -26.36
CA LEU A 502 -12.48 -19.13 -26.38
C LEU A 502 -12.75 -18.06 -27.44
N ALA A 503 -11.87 -17.07 -27.55
CA ALA A 503 -12.02 -15.97 -28.49
C ALA A 503 -12.02 -16.42 -29.96
N ARG A 504 -11.27 -17.48 -30.31
CA ARG A 504 -11.27 -18.07 -31.66
C ARG A 504 -12.65 -18.57 -32.11
N GLY A 505 -13.51 -18.96 -31.18
CA GLY A 505 -14.88 -19.40 -31.47
C GLY A 505 -15.87 -18.26 -31.69
N VAL A 506 -15.45 -17.00 -31.58
CA VAL A 506 -16.32 -15.82 -31.71
C VAL A 506 -15.79 -14.91 -32.81
N LYS A 507 -16.58 -14.77 -33.87
CA LYS A 507 -16.31 -13.82 -34.96
C LYS A 507 -17.47 -12.82 -35.02
N PHE A 508 -17.17 -11.55 -34.77
CA PHE A 508 -18.14 -10.48 -34.98
C PHE A 508 -18.32 -10.24 -36.47
N VAL A 509 -19.57 -10.21 -36.90
CA VAL A 509 -19.96 -9.89 -38.28
C VAL A 509 -20.74 -8.59 -38.23
N ASN A 510 -20.37 -7.61 -39.04
CA ASN A 510 -21.25 -6.48 -39.28
C ASN A 510 -22.37 -6.96 -40.21
N ASP A 511 -23.46 -7.41 -39.61
CA ASP A 511 -24.65 -7.94 -40.26
C ASP A 511 -25.65 -6.82 -40.66
N GLY A 512 -25.28 -5.56 -40.47
CA GLY A 512 -26.17 -4.42 -40.71
C GLY A 512 -27.36 -4.36 -39.74
N TRP A 513 -27.40 -5.20 -38.69
CA TRP A 513 -28.53 -5.30 -37.77
C TRP A 513 -28.92 -3.94 -37.19
N PHE A 514 -27.94 -3.17 -36.74
CA PHE A 514 -28.19 -1.88 -36.08
C PHE A 514 -28.72 -0.82 -37.06
N ASP A 515 -28.21 -0.81 -38.29
CA ASP A 515 -28.63 0.13 -39.34
C ASP A 515 -30.02 -0.19 -39.88
N ALA A 516 -30.40 -1.47 -39.85
CA ALA A 516 -31.73 -1.95 -40.26
C ALA A 516 -32.84 -1.64 -39.23
N LEU A 517 -32.49 -1.27 -37.99
CA LEU A 517 -33.49 -0.86 -36.99
C LEU A 517 -34.15 0.46 -37.39
N ASN A 518 -35.47 0.53 -37.22
CA ASN A 518 -36.19 1.80 -37.26
C ASN A 518 -35.75 2.73 -36.11
N ASP A 519 -36.12 4.00 -36.19
CA ASP A 519 -35.67 5.02 -35.23
C ASP A 519 -36.12 4.74 -33.80
N GLU A 520 -37.31 4.14 -33.61
CA GLU A 520 -37.85 3.82 -32.29
C GLU A 520 -37.06 2.69 -31.63
N ASP A 521 -36.83 1.60 -32.35
CA ASP A 521 -36.04 0.45 -31.92
C ASP A 521 -34.58 0.83 -31.64
N ARG A 522 -33.99 1.64 -32.52
CA ARG A 522 -32.64 2.20 -32.32
C ARG A 522 -32.60 3.07 -31.07
N ALA A 523 -33.63 3.87 -30.82
CA ALA A 523 -33.75 4.69 -29.61
C ALA A 523 -33.91 3.82 -28.35
N ILE A 524 -34.63 2.70 -28.40
CA ILE A 524 -34.77 1.76 -27.27
C ILE A 524 -33.41 1.11 -26.96
N VAL A 525 -32.74 0.53 -27.95
CA VAL A 525 -31.40 -0.06 -27.78
C VAL A 525 -30.43 0.96 -27.18
N THR A 526 -30.45 2.18 -27.73
CA THR A 526 -29.58 3.25 -27.26
C THR A 526 -29.93 3.66 -25.83
N ARG A 527 -31.18 3.99 -25.55
CA ARG A 527 -31.62 4.46 -24.22
C ARG A 527 -31.35 3.44 -23.11
N HIS A 528 -31.56 2.16 -23.37
CA HIS A 528 -31.46 1.12 -22.35
C HIS A 528 -30.05 0.55 -22.18
N SER A 529 -29.23 0.57 -23.24
CA SER A 529 -27.94 -0.13 -23.22
C SER A 529 -26.74 0.76 -23.53
N VAL A 530 -26.92 1.83 -24.30
CA VAL A 530 -25.82 2.65 -24.83
C VAL A 530 -26.04 4.11 -24.41
N PRO A 531 -25.38 4.59 -23.34
CA PRO A 531 -25.61 5.94 -22.85
C PRO A 531 -25.44 7.00 -23.95
N ALA A 532 -26.34 7.99 -24.02
CA ALA A 532 -26.37 8.98 -25.11
C ALA A 532 -25.04 9.74 -25.33
N LYS A 533 -24.16 9.79 -24.33
CA LYS A 533 -22.83 10.44 -24.39
C LYS A 533 -21.65 9.47 -24.60
N SER A 534 -21.95 8.24 -25.03
CA SER A 534 -20.94 7.18 -25.15
C SER A 534 -20.13 7.25 -26.45
N ASN A 535 -20.61 7.94 -27.49
CA ASN A 535 -20.07 7.86 -28.86
C ASN A 535 -19.90 6.40 -29.29
N ALA A 536 -20.90 5.58 -29.02
CA ALA A 536 -20.84 4.16 -29.30
C ALA A 536 -20.99 3.87 -30.79
N GLU A 537 -20.15 2.99 -31.29
CA GLU A 537 -20.12 2.48 -32.65
C GLU A 537 -20.47 0.99 -32.61
N PHE A 538 -21.41 0.56 -33.45
CA PHE A 538 -21.73 -0.85 -33.59
C PHE A 538 -20.60 -1.55 -34.34
N ILE A 539 -19.98 -2.57 -33.71
CA ILE A 539 -18.83 -3.28 -34.29
C ILE A 539 -19.19 -4.67 -34.83
N GLY A 540 -20.39 -5.15 -34.53
CA GLY A 540 -20.93 -6.38 -35.11
C GLY A 540 -21.71 -7.26 -34.13
N SER A 541 -22.13 -8.40 -34.67
CA SER A 541 -22.98 -9.38 -34.03
C SER A 541 -22.31 -10.76 -33.94
N TRP A 542 -22.70 -11.54 -32.94
CA TRP A 542 -22.41 -12.97 -32.84
C TRP A 542 -23.48 -13.65 -31.99
N ASN A 543 -24.11 -14.72 -32.45
CA ASN A 543 -25.05 -15.55 -31.67
C ASN A 543 -26.08 -14.76 -30.82
N GLY A 544 -26.76 -13.77 -31.43
CA GLY A 544 -27.73 -12.89 -30.74
C GLY A 544 -27.11 -11.79 -29.85
N TYR A 545 -25.79 -11.77 -29.68
CA TYR A 545 -25.07 -10.67 -29.03
C TYR A 545 -24.75 -9.57 -30.03
N ARG A 546 -25.01 -8.32 -29.64
CA ARG A 546 -24.77 -7.08 -30.37
C ARG A 546 -23.71 -6.29 -29.62
N VAL A 547 -22.60 -5.97 -30.28
CA VAL A 547 -21.44 -5.39 -29.61
C VAL A 547 -21.22 -3.97 -30.11
N PHE A 548 -21.04 -3.06 -29.16
CA PHE A 548 -20.76 -1.66 -29.41
C PHE A 548 -19.42 -1.26 -28.77
N TYR A 549 -18.60 -0.50 -29.47
CA TYR A 549 -17.37 0.09 -28.93
C TYR A 549 -17.59 1.58 -28.62
N GLY A 550 -17.14 2.06 -27.47
CA GLY A 550 -17.40 3.44 -27.07
C GLY A 550 -16.98 3.74 -25.63
N LYS A 551 -17.53 4.80 -25.05
CA LYS A 551 -17.30 5.21 -23.66
C LYS A 551 -18.45 4.73 -22.76
N PHE A 552 -18.20 3.70 -21.97
CA PHE A 552 -19.19 3.09 -21.09
C PHE A 552 -18.83 3.26 -19.62
N LYS A 553 -19.83 3.23 -18.74
CA LYS A 553 -19.62 3.32 -17.30
C LYS A 553 -19.27 1.92 -16.76
N SER A 554 -18.01 1.75 -16.37
CA SER A 554 -17.53 0.53 -15.71
C SER A 554 -18.35 0.23 -14.46
N ARG A 555 -18.91 -0.98 -14.37
CA ARG A 555 -19.67 -1.40 -13.19
C ARG A 555 -18.79 -1.53 -11.95
N LYS A 556 -17.53 -1.93 -12.12
CA LYS A 556 -16.49 -2.03 -11.08
C LYS A 556 -16.07 -0.66 -10.56
N SER A 557 -15.54 0.20 -11.43
CA SER A 557 -14.96 1.48 -10.99
C SER A 557 -15.99 2.61 -10.85
N LYS A 558 -17.17 2.46 -11.47
CA LYS A 558 -18.18 3.51 -11.72
C LYS A 558 -17.68 4.66 -12.61
N ARG A 559 -16.49 4.55 -13.21
CA ARG A 559 -15.92 5.54 -14.12
C ARG A 559 -16.38 5.29 -15.56
N ILE A 560 -16.48 6.36 -16.34
CA ILE A 560 -16.71 6.27 -17.78
C ILE A 560 -15.35 6.13 -18.46
N SER A 561 -15.15 5.05 -19.22
CA SER A 561 -13.91 4.77 -19.95
C SER A 561 -14.22 4.07 -21.28
N LYS A 562 -13.24 4.07 -22.19
CA LYS A 562 -13.34 3.29 -23.43
C LYS A 562 -13.52 1.81 -23.09
N GLY A 563 -14.30 1.10 -23.90
CA GLY A 563 -14.61 -0.31 -23.71
C GLY A 563 -15.70 -0.76 -24.67
N TYR A 564 -16.35 -1.86 -24.31
CA TYR A 564 -17.36 -2.52 -25.11
C TYR A 564 -18.67 -2.62 -24.33
N GLN A 565 -19.79 -2.32 -24.97
CA GLN A 565 -21.11 -2.62 -24.46
C GLN A 565 -21.68 -3.76 -25.27
N VAL A 566 -22.05 -4.83 -24.58
CA VAL A 566 -22.67 -5.99 -25.19
C VAL A 566 -24.14 -5.99 -24.82
N VAL A 567 -24.99 -6.24 -25.79
CA VAL A 567 -26.43 -6.40 -25.68
C VAL A 567 -26.80 -7.78 -26.20
N TYR A 568 -27.51 -8.60 -25.43
CA TYR A 568 -28.11 -9.83 -25.95
C TYR A 568 -29.55 -9.53 -26.40
N SER A 569 -29.82 -9.78 -27.69
CA SER A 569 -31.12 -9.59 -28.33
C SER A 569 -31.24 -10.63 -29.47
N PRO A 570 -31.69 -11.86 -29.18
CA PRO A 570 -31.88 -12.88 -30.21
C PRO A 570 -32.97 -12.42 -31.19
N GLU A 571 -32.84 -12.82 -32.46
CA GLU A 571 -33.70 -12.34 -33.56
C GLU A 571 -35.19 -12.63 -33.34
N SER A 572 -35.51 -13.67 -32.56
CA SER A 572 -36.88 -14.10 -32.26
C SER A 572 -37.54 -13.34 -31.10
N SER A 573 -36.78 -12.59 -30.30
CA SER A 573 -37.33 -11.80 -29.20
C SER A 573 -37.28 -10.33 -29.57
N GLY A 574 -38.44 -9.67 -29.68
CA GLY A 574 -38.47 -8.21 -29.85
C GLY A 574 -37.61 -7.50 -28.79
N ILE A 575 -37.25 -6.24 -29.05
CA ILE A 575 -36.23 -5.45 -28.32
C ILE A 575 -36.61 -5.15 -26.84
N HIS A 576 -37.70 -5.72 -26.32
CA HIS A 576 -38.22 -5.48 -24.98
C HIS A 576 -37.47 -6.22 -23.85
N HIS A 577 -36.63 -7.22 -24.16
CA HIS A 577 -35.84 -7.95 -23.16
C HIS A 577 -34.34 -7.81 -23.38
N ILE A 578 -33.81 -6.62 -23.09
CA ILE A 578 -32.38 -6.34 -23.25
C ILE A 578 -31.61 -6.74 -21.98
N ASN A 579 -30.78 -7.79 -22.09
CA ASN A 579 -29.70 -8.03 -21.14
C ASN A 579 -28.41 -7.40 -21.66
N SER A 580 -27.79 -6.52 -20.89
CA SER A 580 -26.58 -5.81 -21.33
C SER A 580 -25.51 -5.67 -20.25
N GLY A 581 -24.25 -5.66 -20.69
CA GLY A 581 -23.07 -5.54 -19.82
C GLY A 581 -21.96 -4.74 -20.48
N ALA A 582 -21.25 -3.96 -19.66
CA ALA A 582 -20.12 -3.14 -20.08
C ALA A 582 -18.80 -3.82 -19.69
N PHE A 583 -17.94 -4.01 -20.68
CA PHE A 583 -16.62 -4.63 -20.60
C PHE A 583 -15.56 -3.55 -20.87
N HIS A 584 -14.44 -3.60 -20.17
CA HIS A 584 -13.33 -2.64 -20.32
C HIS A 584 -11.99 -3.31 -20.62
N GLU A 585 -12.06 -4.58 -21.02
CA GLU A 585 -10.95 -5.43 -21.39
C GLU A 585 -10.69 -5.38 -22.91
N GLU A 586 -9.64 -6.06 -23.37
CA GLU A 586 -9.34 -6.21 -24.80
C GLU A 586 -10.43 -7.01 -25.52
N ILE A 587 -10.56 -6.82 -26.83
CA ILE A 587 -11.63 -7.43 -27.63
C ILE A 587 -11.68 -8.96 -27.52
N ASP A 588 -10.53 -9.62 -27.38
CA ASP A 588 -10.48 -11.08 -27.25
C ASP A 588 -10.98 -11.55 -25.88
N ALA A 589 -10.76 -10.77 -24.82
CA ALA A 589 -11.37 -11.04 -23.52
C ALA A 589 -12.90 -10.88 -23.58
N VAL A 590 -13.41 -9.89 -24.34
CA VAL A 590 -14.86 -9.74 -24.58
C VAL A 590 -15.40 -10.95 -25.35
N LYS A 591 -14.74 -11.36 -26.43
CA LYS A 591 -15.12 -12.58 -27.17
C LYS A 591 -15.16 -13.82 -26.28
N ALA A 592 -14.11 -14.04 -25.49
CA ALA A 592 -14.07 -15.15 -24.53
C ALA A 592 -15.22 -15.08 -23.53
N ALA A 593 -15.53 -13.87 -23.03
CA ALA A 593 -16.68 -13.63 -22.16
C ALA A 593 -17.99 -14.08 -22.80
N LEU A 594 -18.24 -13.71 -24.06
CA LEU A 594 -19.48 -14.05 -24.77
C LEU A 594 -19.63 -15.56 -24.96
N MET A 595 -18.54 -16.25 -25.31
CA MET A 595 -18.53 -17.70 -25.41
C MET A 595 -18.90 -18.37 -24.08
N VAL A 596 -18.31 -17.92 -22.97
CA VAL A 596 -18.69 -18.41 -21.63
C VAL A 596 -20.14 -18.04 -21.30
N THR A 597 -20.58 -16.85 -21.70
CA THR A 597 -21.94 -16.36 -21.42
C THR A 597 -22.99 -17.23 -22.11
N SER A 598 -22.75 -17.64 -23.36
CA SER A 598 -23.71 -18.45 -24.12
C SER A 598 -23.81 -19.88 -23.59
N GLU A 599 -22.69 -20.48 -23.19
CA GLU A 599 -22.66 -21.89 -22.77
C GLU A 599 -22.86 -22.09 -21.27
N VAL A 600 -22.47 -21.14 -20.42
CA VAL A 600 -22.46 -21.30 -18.95
C VAL A 600 -23.48 -20.40 -18.26
N PHE A 601 -23.65 -19.16 -18.71
CA PHE A 601 -24.50 -18.17 -18.03
C PHE A 601 -25.89 -17.99 -18.66
N GLY A 602 -26.31 -18.85 -19.59
CA GLY A 602 -27.64 -18.79 -20.19
C GLY A 602 -27.94 -17.43 -20.82
N HIS A 603 -26.94 -16.86 -21.50
CA HIS A 603 -26.99 -15.55 -22.12
C HIS A 603 -27.05 -14.33 -21.17
N ASP A 604 -26.78 -14.52 -19.87
CA ASP A 604 -26.74 -13.42 -18.90
C ASP A 604 -25.46 -12.56 -19.00
N VAL A 605 -25.46 -11.61 -19.94
CA VAL A 605 -24.35 -10.68 -20.20
C VAL A 605 -23.99 -9.86 -18.96
N TYR A 606 -25.00 -9.42 -18.21
CA TYR A 606 -24.79 -8.69 -16.97
C TYR A 606 -23.97 -9.54 -15.98
N ARG A 607 -24.40 -10.78 -15.73
CA ARG A 607 -23.70 -11.69 -14.83
C ARG A 607 -22.29 -12.01 -15.31
N ALA A 608 -22.07 -12.20 -16.61
CA ALA A 608 -20.74 -12.43 -17.16
C ALA A 608 -19.81 -11.23 -16.97
N SER A 609 -20.26 -10.01 -17.33
CA SER A 609 -19.49 -8.78 -17.12
C SER A 609 -19.13 -8.57 -15.64
N TYR A 610 -20.01 -9.01 -14.73
CA TYR A 610 -19.82 -8.87 -13.30
C TYR A 610 -18.90 -9.94 -12.70
N ARG A 611 -19.15 -11.22 -12.97
CA ARG A 611 -18.39 -12.34 -12.38
C ARG A 611 -17.01 -12.46 -12.99
N LEU A 612 -16.92 -12.48 -14.32
CA LEU A 612 -15.66 -12.71 -15.02
C LEU A 612 -14.73 -11.50 -14.95
N PHE A 613 -15.26 -10.26 -14.85
CA PHE A 613 -14.46 -9.04 -15.01
C PHE A 613 -14.68 -7.94 -13.95
N ALA A 614 -15.71 -8.01 -13.09
CA ALA A 614 -15.87 -7.07 -11.98
C ALA A 614 -15.40 -7.55 -10.59
N HIS A 615 -15.35 -8.88 -10.31
CA HIS A 615 -14.90 -9.48 -9.03
C HIS A 615 -13.52 -10.14 -9.04
N TYR A 616 -12.76 -9.99 -7.95
CA TYR A 616 -11.35 -10.40 -7.77
C TYR A 616 -10.94 -11.85 -8.16
N ALA A 617 -11.87 -12.74 -8.52
CA ALA A 617 -11.61 -14.14 -8.91
C ALA A 617 -11.46 -14.36 -10.44
N HIS A 618 -11.03 -13.33 -11.18
CA HIS A 618 -11.11 -13.26 -12.65
C HIS A 618 -10.44 -14.42 -13.42
N LYS A 619 -9.28 -14.89 -12.96
CA LYS A 619 -8.46 -15.82 -13.74
C LYS A 619 -8.92 -17.25 -13.57
N GLU A 620 -9.04 -17.72 -12.33
CA GLU A 620 -9.49 -19.08 -12.04
C GLU A 620 -10.91 -19.36 -12.54
N GLU A 621 -11.85 -18.41 -12.36
CA GLU A 621 -13.21 -18.58 -12.85
C GLU A 621 -13.26 -18.61 -14.38
N MET A 622 -12.43 -17.79 -15.06
CA MET A 622 -12.32 -17.85 -16.52
C MET A 622 -11.70 -19.17 -17.01
N ILE A 623 -10.59 -19.61 -16.40
CA ILE A 623 -9.92 -20.88 -16.75
C ILE A 623 -10.91 -22.04 -16.58
N ARG A 624 -11.56 -22.13 -15.42
CA ARG A 624 -12.55 -23.18 -15.14
C ARG A 624 -13.71 -23.19 -16.13
N ASN A 625 -14.25 -22.01 -16.45
CA ASN A 625 -15.35 -21.92 -17.42
C ASN A 625 -14.87 -22.24 -18.84
N ALA A 626 -13.62 -21.92 -19.19
CA ALA A 626 -13.05 -22.29 -20.47
C ALA A 626 -12.99 -23.82 -20.63
N ASP A 627 -12.56 -24.53 -19.58
CA ASP A 627 -12.52 -26.00 -19.59
C ASP A 627 -13.91 -26.61 -19.78
N ILE A 628 -14.93 -26.07 -19.10
CA ILE A 628 -16.34 -26.51 -19.26
C ILE A 628 -16.82 -26.30 -20.70
N VAL A 629 -16.58 -25.12 -21.26
CA VAL A 629 -17.00 -24.78 -22.63
C VAL A 629 -16.32 -25.67 -23.67
N LEU A 630 -15.01 -25.90 -23.51
CA LEU A 630 -14.24 -26.71 -24.46
C LEU A 630 -14.69 -28.18 -24.42
N ALA A 631 -14.93 -28.74 -23.23
CA ALA A 631 -15.45 -30.10 -23.07
C ALA A 631 -16.85 -30.28 -23.72
N HIS A 632 -17.74 -29.29 -23.58
CA HIS A 632 -19.05 -29.32 -24.23
C HIS A 632 -18.94 -29.29 -25.75
N LYS A 633 -17.97 -28.55 -26.31
CA LYS A 633 -17.76 -28.51 -27.77
C LYS A 633 -17.21 -29.81 -28.32
N GLU A 634 -16.23 -30.41 -27.66
CA GLU A 634 -15.69 -31.72 -28.07
C GLU A 634 -16.78 -32.81 -28.07
N THR A 635 -17.71 -32.75 -27.11
CA THR A 635 -18.86 -33.66 -27.06
C THR A 635 -19.86 -33.41 -28.20
N LYS A 636 -20.10 -32.14 -28.57
CA LYS A 636 -21.00 -31.78 -29.69
C LYS A 636 -20.39 -32.12 -31.06
N ASP A 637 -19.08 -31.96 -31.21
CA ASP A 637 -18.37 -32.25 -32.48
C ASP A 637 -18.18 -33.76 -32.72
N SER A 638 -18.33 -34.59 -31.69
CA SER A 638 -18.25 -36.06 -31.79
C SER A 638 -19.59 -36.77 -31.98
N GLN A 639 -20.71 -36.03 -31.86
CA GLN A 639 -22.07 -36.48 -32.18
C GLN A 639 -22.46 -36.03 -33.58
#